data_AF-A0A661YK04-F1
#
_entry.id   AF-A0A661YK04-F1
#
_cell.length_a   1.000
_cell.length_b   1.000
_cell.length_c   1.000
_cell.angle_alpha   90.00
_cell.angle_beta   90.00
_cell.angle_gamma   90.00
#
_symmetry.space_group_name_H-M   'P 1'
#
loop_
_entity.id
_entity.type
_entity.pdbx_description
1 polymer ?
#
loop_
_entity_poly.entity_id
_entity_poly.type
_entity_poly.pdbx_seq_one_letter_code
_entity_poly.pdbx_strand_id
1 'polypeptide(L)'
;MRKFTLSVLILLVSVFFMGQTALGQAMHSKTLDIVKTAIPVVAVTKTTNDFDFADMYSIDFEDEVDWTFDFTPWMAVDADGLTTYTMTGVTWPNGGEPQAFIVFNTATTDPPTLDDPDLQPYEGDKFGACLAAVPDGALGNDDWFISDMVSLGTDSKGASFNFWARTYTDDYGLERFNVGVSTTGTAPADFTIISGATYIEAPMAWTEYNYDLSAYAGMDVYVAIQCVSYDAFIFMIDNLVIDPGAAGGDCDNFDALTAGLGVAEQLGGLWTTWSGTSADDALVTDVQSNSPDNSFVVDAGAIDLIRQFGAAPISTGQWMYSHYMYVPAGFSGYFNVQTDPTPGIGWNLDLYFDDDGTGHFDGQSTEVFDYTPDTWFMVEIMYDLDAGFGRVYFDGALILEFVNTLTIGGIDYYGADTGGDPGAYYDDVCFMEYTPPSDCDNFDALTAGLGVAEQLGGLWTTWSGTSADDAMVTDVQSNSPDNSFVVDAGAIDLIRQFGPDPISVGQWMYSHYMYVPAGFSGYFNVQTDPTPGVGWNLDLYFDDDGTGHFDGQSTEVFDYTPDTWFMVEVFYDLDAGIGRVYFDGALILDFVNTLTIGGIDYYGADTGGDPGAYYDDVCFVEVIPPGECDNFDALAAGMGVAEQLGGRWDTWSGTSADDAMVTNAQSHSPDNSFVVDAGAIDLIRQFGPDP
;
A
#
# COMPACT_ATOMS: atom_id res chain seq x y z
N MET A 1 11.70 81.40 -5.24
CA MET A 1 10.55 81.56 -6.16
C MET A 1 10.00 80.16 -6.41
N ARG A 2 8.76 79.74 -6.15
CA ARG A 2 7.49 80.19 -5.53
C ARG A 2 6.96 78.90 -4.81
N LYS A 3 6.72 78.87 -3.49
CA LYS A 3 5.51 79.26 -2.70
C LYS A 3 4.27 78.35 -2.93
N PHE A 4 3.93 77.46 -1.97
CA PHE A 4 2.84 77.52 -0.93
C PHE A 4 1.50 76.90 -1.42
N THR A 5 0.60 76.24 -0.65
CA THR A 5 0.17 76.37 0.76
C THR A 5 -0.78 75.21 1.19
N LEU A 6 -0.87 74.99 2.51
CA LEU A 6 -1.80 74.19 3.33
C LEU A 6 -3.16 74.90 3.58
N SER A 7 -4.26 74.19 3.90
CA SER A 7 -5.43 74.56 4.77
C SER A 7 -6.44 73.37 4.80
N VAL A 8 -6.75 72.63 5.87
CA VAL A 8 -7.42 72.86 7.19
C VAL A 8 -8.86 73.40 7.11
N LEU A 9 -9.85 72.61 7.57
CA LEU A 9 -11.06 73.12 8.26
C LEU A 9 -11.67 72.10 9.25
N ILE A 10 -12.01 72.61 10.43
CA ILE A 10 -12.56 71.99 11.66
C ILE A 10 -14.03 72.41 11.83
N LEU A 11 -14.92 71.55 12.36
CA LEU A 11 -16.04 71.90 13.29
C LEU A 11 -16.76 70.60 13.78
N LEU A 12 -16.64 70.12 15.03
CA LEU A 12 -17.27 70.48 16.33
C LEU A 12 -18.78 70.17 16.50
N VAL A 13 -19.07 69.05 17.21
CA VAL A 13 -19.88 68.86 18.46
C VAL A 13 -21.37 69.29 18.43
N SER A 14 -22.40 68.50 18.80
CA SER A 14 -22.76 68.02 20.16
C SER A 14 -24.03 67.12 20.08
N VAL A 15 -24.14 65.93 20.70
CA VAL A 15 -24.53 65.56 22.10
C VAL A 15 -26.00 65.04 22.24
N PHE A 16 -26.10 63.71 22.52
CA PHE A 16 -26.99 62.94 23.43
C PHE A 16 -28.54 63.05 23.38
N PHE A 17 -29.26 61.91 23.26
CA PHE A 17 -29.64 61.01 24.38
C PHE A 17 -30.35 59.71 23.90
N MET A 18 -29.85 58.57 24.40
CA MET A 18 -30.43 57.25 24.75
C MET A 18 -31.66 56.64 24.04
N GLY A 19 -31.52 55.35 23.70
CA GLY A 19 -32.42 54.29 24.19
C GLY A 19 -32.77 53.13 23.23
N GLN A 20 -32.09 51.97 23.43
CA GLN A 20 -32.40 50.59 22.97
C GLN A 20 -32.35 50.31 21.44
N THR A 21 -31.76 49.23 20.88
CA THR A 21 -31.27 47.91 21.36
C THR A 21 -30.36 47.28 20.29
N ALA A 22 -29.44 46.41 20.77
CA ALA A 22 -28.81 45.25 20.13
C ALA A 22 -27.65 45.39 19.11
N LEU A 23 -26.55 44.73 19.51
CA LEU A 23 -25.51 44.03 18.74
C LEU A 23 -24.51 44.86 17.91
N GLY A 24 -23.24 44.81 18.31
CA GLY A 24 -22.12 45.38 17.55
C GLY A 24 -20.82 45.36 18.35
N GLN A 25 -19.88 44.54 17.88
CA GLN A 25 -18.60 44.18 18.46
C GLN A 25 -17.69 45.37 18.85
N ALA A 26 -16.88 45.14 19.88
CA ALA A 26 -15.67 45.92 20.15
C ALA A 26 -14.50 44.95 20.33
N MET A 27 -13.51 45.00 19.44
CA MET A 27 -12.18 44.53 19.72
C MET A 27 -11.20 45.69 19.59
N HIS A 28 -10.47 45.94 20.68
CA HIS A 28 -9.28 46.76 20.72
C HIS A 28 -8.17 45.90 21.34
N SER A 29 -7.16 45.62 20.52
CA SER A 29 -5.76 45.29 20.80
C SER A 29 -5.33 45.01 22.25
N LYS A 30 -4.76 43.82 22.47
CA LYS A 30 -3.73 43.61 23.49
C LYS A 30 -2.74 42.52 23.04
N THR A 31 -1.47 42.90 22.89
CA THR A 31 -0.30 42.05 22.68
C THR A 31 -0.17 41.01 23.81
N LEU A 32 0.12 39.75 23.46
CA LEU A 32 0.56 38.72 24.39
C LEU A 32 1.86 38.09 23.86
N ASP A 33 2.87 38.03 24.72
CA ASP A 33 4.16 37.38 24.49
C ASP A 33 3.97 35.87 24.28
N ILE A 34 4.43 35.34 23.13
CA ILE A 34 4.48 33.90 22.89
C ILE A 34 5.77 33.38 23.53
N VAL A 35 5.61 32.69 24.67
CA VAL A 35 6.63 31.77 25.19
C VAL A 35 6.70 30.60 24.22
N LYS A 36 7.90 30.38 23.66
CA LYS A 36 8.23 29.23 22.82
C LYS A 36 8.24 27.97 23.70
N THR A 37 7.08 27.35 23.90
CA THR A 37 6.99 25.94 24.31
C THR A 37 7.08 25.12 23.04
N ALA A 38 8.19 24.40 22.88
CA ALA A 38 8.30 23.34 21.90
C ALA A 38 7.16 22.34 22.15
N ILE A 39 6.30 22.18 21.15
CA ILE A 39 5.45 21.00 21.04
C ILE A 39 6.43 19.86 20.72
N PRO A 40 6.42 18.74 21.46
CA PRO A 40 7.18 17.59 21.03
C PRO A 40 6.59 17.13 19.69
N VAL A 41 7.42 17.15 18.65
CA VAL A 41 7.14 16.40 17.42
C VAL A 41 7.04 14.95 17.86
N VAL A 42 5.84 14.40 17.78
CA VAL A 42 5.66 12.94 17.82
C VAL A 42 6.14 12.49 16.46
N ALA A 43 7.23 11.72 16.41
CA ALA A 43 7.57 10.97 15.22
C ALA A 43 6.36 10.08 14.92
N VAL A 44 5.70 10.33 13.79
CA VAL A 44 4.75 9.38 13.24
C VAL A 44 5.61 8.25 12.71
N THR A 45 5.69 7.15 13.45
CA THR A 45 6.19 5.88 12.89
C THR A 45 5.13 5.38 11.92
N LYS A 46 5.51 5.23 10.64
CA LYS A 46 4.76 4.52 9.61
C LYS A 46 4.25 3.20 10.20
N THR A 47 2.95 2.96 10.12
CA THR A 47 2.34 1.67 10.52
C THR A 47 2.30 0.76 9.31
N THR A 48 2.41 -0.55 9.51
CA THR A 48 2.56 -1.63 8.51
C THR A 48 1.45 -1.77 7.44
N ASN A 49 0.53 -0.81 7.34
CA ASN A 49 -0.56 -0.76 6.35
C ASN A 49 -0.47 0.49 5.45
N ASP A 50 0.66 1.20 5.50
CA ASP A 50 0.93 2.38 4.67
C ASP A 50 1.72 1.92 3.43
N PHE A 51 1.03 1.24 2.52
CA PHE A 51 1.60 0.84 1.23
C PHE A 51 1.58 2.07 0.33
N ASP A 52 2.73 2.72 0.16
CA ASP A 52 2.91 3.71 -0.89
C ASP A 52 3.38 2.98 -2.16
N PHE A 53 2.75 3.27 -3.30
CA PHE A 53 3.23 2.77 -4.59
C PHE A 53 4.68 3.20 -4.86
N ALA A 54 5.16 4.31 -4.28
CA ALA A 54 6.57 4.71 -4.34
C ALA A 54 7.52 3.69 -3.66
N ASP A 55 7.06 2.98 -2.62
CA ASP A 55 7.87 1.97 -1.92
C ASP A 55 8.11 0.71 -2.78
N MET A 56 7.28 0.47 -3.79
CA MET A 56 7.53 -0.60 -4.77
C MET A 56 8.73 -0.28 -5.67
N TYR A 57 8.91 1.00 -5.98
CA TYR A 57 9.95 1.48 -6.89
C TYR A 57 11.19 1.96 -6.17
N SER A 58 11.15 2.17 -4.85
CA SER A 58 12.32 2.69 -4.13
C SER A 58 12.41 2.21 -2.69
N ILE A 59 13.63 2.21 -2.15
CA ILE A 59 13.89 2.00 -0.72
C ILE A 59 15.20 2.69 -0.30
N ASP A 60 15.11 3.53 0.72
CA ASP A 60 16.23 4.24 1.37
C ASP A 60 16.53 3.71 2.79
N PHE A 61 15.79 2.69 3.24
CA PHE A 61 15.88 2.05 4.56
C PHE A 61 15.48 2.91 5.77
N GLU A 62 15.12 4.18 5.60
CA GLU A 62 14.89 5.09 6.73
C GLU A 62 13.61 4.76 7.50
N ASP A 63 12.58 4.29 6.79
CA ASP A 63 11.31 3.86 7.38
C ASP A 63 11.33 2.43 7.93
N GLU A 64 12.40 1.68 7.65
CA GLU A 64 12.50 0.28 8.05
C GLU A 64 12.84 0.12 9.54
N VAL A 65 12.40 -0.99 10.13
CA VAL A 65 12.72 -1.30 11.52
C VAL A 65 14.22 -1.61 11.65
N ASP A 66 14.88 -0.97 12.61
CA ASP A 66 16.27 -1.28 12.97
C ASP A 66 16.50 -2.80 13.07
N TRP A 67 17.51 -3.31 12.36
CA TRP A 67 17.95 -4.70 12.41
C TRP A 67 16.97 -5.75 11.83
N THR A 68 15.96 -5.33 11.06
CA THR A 68 15.08 -6.25 10.31
C THR A 68 15.80 -6.85 9.09
N PHE A 69 15.42 -8.09 8.76
CA PHE A 69 15.70 -8.75 7.48
C PHE A 69 14.40 -8.98 6.67
N ASP A 70 13.26 -8.59 7.24
CA ASP A 70 11.96 -8.53 6.58
C ASP A 70 11.79 -7.12 6.02
N PHE A 71 11.66 -7.04 4.70
CA PHE A 71 11.44 -5.81 3.95
C PHE A 71 10.03 -5.92 3.34
N THR A 72 9.35 -4.81 3.10
CA THR A 72 8.07 -4.82 2.39
C THR A 72 7.91 -3.50 1.67
N PRO A 73 7.64 -3.49 0.34
CA PRO A 73 7.31 -4.65 -0.51
C PRO A 73 8.54 -5.38 -1.07
N TRP A 74 9.76 -4.90 -0.82
CA TRP A 74 11.02 -5.56 -1.19
C TRP A 74 11.24 -6.84 -0.37
N MET A 75 12.20 -7.69 -0.74
CA MET A 75 12.53 -8.88 0.05
C MET A 75 14.02 -9.22 0.03
N ALA A 76 14.46 -9.99 1.03
CA ALA A 76 15.79 -10.57 1.09
C ALA A 76 15.73 -12.11 1.01
N VAL A 77 16.64 -12.73 0.26
CA VAL A 77 16.75 -14.19 0.15
C VAL A 77 18.17 -14.62 0.51
N ASP A 78 18.30 -15.31 1.65
CA ASP A 78 19.52 -15.98 2.09
C ASP A 78 19.62 -17.36 1.42
N ALA A 79 20.35 -17.43 0.30
CA ALA A 79 20.49 -18.68 -0.44
C ALA A 79 21.68 -19.54 0.03
N ASP A 80 22.61 -18.98 0.80
CA ASP A 80 23.77 -19.73 1.31
C ASP A 80 23.50 -20.38 2.69
N GLY A 81 22.61 -19.80 3.49
CA GLY A 81 22.22 -20.24 4.84
C GLY A 81 23.35 -20.19 5.86
N LEU A 82 24.39 -19.39 5.62
CA LEU A 82 25.62 -19.34 6.41
C LEU A 82 25.57 -18.24 7.47
N THR A 83 26.10 -18.56 8.65
CA THR A 83 26.31 -17.56 9.71
C THR A 83 27.26 -16.46 9.24
N THR A 84 27.03 -15.22 9.69
CA THR A 84 27.80 -14.05 9.28
C THR A 84 28.95 -13.70 10.25
N TYR A 85 29.97 -12.98 9.78
CA TYR A 85 30.97 -12.40 10.66
C TYR A 85 30.38 -11.28 11.54
N THR A 86 31.00 -11.05 12.70
CA THR A 86 30.64 -9.95 13.63
C THR A 86 31.81 -8.99 13.85
N MET A 87 31.52 -7.79 14.37
CA MET A 87 32.57 -6.82 14.68
C MET A 87 33.12 -7.03 16.10
N THR A 88 34.44 -7.00 16.25
CA THR A 88 35.06 -7.19 17.56
C THR A 88 34.74 -6.02 18.48
N GLY A 89 34.04 -6.30 19.60
CA GLY A 89 33.77 -5.31 20.63
C GLY A 89 32.59 -4.38 20.34
N VAL A 90 31.84 -4.66 19.28
CA VAL A 90 30.54 -4.04 18.97
C VAL A 90 29.51 -5.16 18.81
N THR A 91 28.33 -4.97 19.37
CA THR A 91 27.21 -5.92 19.25
C THR A 91 25.96 -5.23 18.75
N TRP A 92 25.13 -5.96 18.03
CA TRP A 92 23.82 -5.53 17.54
C TRP A 92 22.87 -6.74 17.46
N PRO A 93 21.54 -6.53 17.42
CA PRO A 93 20.56 -7.60 17.17
C PRO A 93 20.86 -8.38 15.88
N ASN A 94 20.64 -9.70 15.90
CA ASN A 94 20.85 -10.61 14.75
C ASN A 94 22.31 -10.70 14.22
N GLY A 95 23.28 -10.04 14.86
CA GLY A 95 24.67 -10.12 14.48
C GLY A 95 25.26 -11.53 14.59
N GLY A 96 25.66 -12.10 13.46
CA GLY A 96 26.29 -13.42 13.37
C GLY A 96 25.32 -14.57 13.06
N GLU A 97 24.02 -14.31 12.98
CA GLU A 97 23.03 -15.28 12.51
C GLU A 97 23.10 -15.43 10.97
N PRO A 98 22.54 -16.53 10.40
CA PRO A 98 22.31 -16.64 8.96
C PRO A 98 21.30 -15.60 8.48
N GLN A 99 21.68 -14.84 7.46
CA GLN A 99 20.89 -13.74 6.90
C GLN A 99 21.49 -13.29 5.58
N ALA A 100 20.65 -12.70 4.73
CA ALA A 100 21.07 -12.01 3.52
C ALA A 100 21.42 -10.54 3.80
N PHE A 101 20.42 -9.66 3.72
CA PHE A 101 20.54 -8.24 4.02
C PHE A 101 19.81 -7.90 5.32
N ILE A 102 20.37 -6.96 6.08
CA ILE A 102 19.79 -6.44 7.32
C ILE A 102 19.81 -4.91 7.31
N VAL A 103 18.78 -4.28 7.87
CA VAL A 103 18.77 -2.84 8.14
C VAL A 103 19.77 -2.51 9.23
N PHE A 104 20.81 -1.77 8.87
CA PHE A 104 21.91 -1.45 9.77
C PHE A 104 21.78 -0.01 10.29
N ASN A 105 21.63 0.14 11.61
CA ASN A 105 21.59 1.45 12.26
C ASN A 105 22.81 1.64 13.19
N THR A 106 23.76 2.47 12.78
CA THR A 106 25.00 2.67 13.56
C THR A 106 24.76 3.29 14.94
N ALA A 107 23.66 4.04 15.13
CA ALA A 107 23.32 4.69 16.38
C ALA A 107 22.88 3.70 17.46
N THR A 108 22.38 2.52 17.07
CA THR A 108 21.78 1.52 17.98
C THR A 108 22.64 0.28 18.20
N THR A 109 23.87 0.26 17.67
CA THR A 109 24.92 -0.69 18.07
C THR A 109 25.38 -0.46 19.52
N ASP A 110 25.98 -1.48 20.16
CA ASP A 110 26.56 -1.39 21.51
C ASP A 110 28.08 -1.71 21.50
N PRO A 111 28.97 -0.72 21.74
CA PRO A 111 28.68 0.71 21.81
C PRO A 111 28.30 1.30 20.43
N PRO A 112 27.58 2.44 20.38
CA PRO A 112 27.24 3.11 19.12
C PRO A 112 28.46 3.41 18.25
N THR A 113 28.36 3.12 16.95
CA THR A 113 29.45 3.29 15.96
C THR A 113 29.36 4.58 15.15
N LEU A 114 28.65 5.59 15.65
CA LEU A 114 28.51 6.92 15.05
C LEU A 114 29.85 7.64 14.75
N ASP A 115 30.90 7.28 15.51
CA ASP A 115 32.24 7.85 15.34
C ASP A 115 33.07 7.15 14.26
N ASP A 116 32.56 6.08 13.63
CA ASP A 116 33.22 5.37 12.54
C ASP A 116 32.74 5.92 11.18
N PRO A 117 33.52 6.80 10.51
CA PRO A 117 33.10 7.45 9.28
C PRO A 117 32.95 6.49 8.10
N ASP A 118 33.52 5.29 8.18
CA ASP A 118 33.49 4.32 7.10
C ASP A 118 32.26 3.40 7.17
N LEU A 119 31.58 3.36 8.33
CA LEU A 119 30.35 2.57 8.55
C LEU A 119 29.08 3.43 8.50
N GLN A 120 29.15 4.69 8.09
CA GLN A 120 27.98 5.58 8.03
C GLN A 120 27.15 5.37 6.75
N PRO A 121 25.82 5.57 6.81
CA PRO A 121 24.94 5.50 5.64
C PRO A 121 25.34 6.52 4.56
N TYR A 122 24.82 6.36 3.34
CA TYR A 122 25.01 7.36 2.30
C TYR A 122 24.24 8.63 2.64
N GLU A 123 22.98 8.45 3.04
CA GLU A 123 22.04 9.47 3.48
C GLU A 123 21.23 8.95 4.67
N GLY A 124 20.66 9.83 5.50
CA GLY A 124 19.85 9.37 6.64
C GLY A 124 20.64 8.74 7.79
N ASP A 125 19.97 7.87 8.54
CA ASP A 125 20.45 7.19 9.75
C ASP A 125 20.71 5.68 9.54
N LYS A 126 20.21 5.08 8.45
CA LYS A 126 20.18 3.62 8.20
C LYS A 126 20.64 3.28 6.79
N PHE A 127 20.99 2.01 6.57
CA PHE A 127 21.34 1.48 5.25
C PHE A 127 21.16 -0.06 5.23
N GLY A 128 21.08 -0.65 4.04
CA GLY A 128 21.07 -2.11 3.88
C GLY A 128 22.46 -2.71 3.95
N ALA A 129 22.67 -3.73 4.78
CA ALA A 129 23.96 -4.39 4.95
C ALA A 129 23.89 -5.88 4.62
N CYS A 130 24.71 -6.34 3.68
CA CYS A 130 25.07 -7.76 3.55
C CYS A 130 26.37 -8.00 4.33
N LEU A 131 26.28 -8.76 5.42
CA LEU A 131 27.43 -9.12 6.24
C LEU A 131 28.13 -10.31 5.59
N ALA A 132 29.46 -10.30 5.58
CA ALA A 132 30.20 -11.39 4.97
C ALA A 132 29.90 -12.73 5.67
N ALA A 133 29.45 -13.71 4.90
CA ALA A 133 29.22 -15.07 5.36
C ALA A 133 30.55 -15.69 5.82
N VAL A 134 30.51 -16.43 6.93
CA VAL A 134 31.64 -17.24 7.39
C VAL A 134 31.85 -18.37 6.39
N PRO A 135 32.95 -18.40 5.62
CA PRO A 135 33.05 -19.30 4.47
C PRO A 135 33.00 -20.79 4.86
N ASP A 136 32.14 -21.58 4.20
CA ASP A 136 32.17 -23.04 4.26
C ASP A 136 32.78 -23.62 2.96
N GLY A 137 34.09 -23.85 3.01
CA GLY A 137 34.85 -24.36 1.88
C GLY A 137 34.92 -23.35 0.75
N ALA A 138 34.17 -23.60 -0.33
CA ALA A 138 34.10 -22.70 -1.49
C ALA A 138 32.83 -21.83 -1.49
N LEU A 139 31.94 -22.02 -0.50
CA LEU A 139 30.75 -21.21 -0.31
C LEU A 139 31.11 -19.93 0.45
N GLY A 140 30.51 -18.84 0.04
CA GLY A 140 30.40 -17.55 0.72
C GLY A 140 29.03 -16.97 0.37
N ASN A 141 28.85 -15.66 0.53
CA ASN A 141 27.57 -14.97 0.30
C ASN A 141 26.93 -15.40 -1.02
N ASP A 142 25.65 -15.78 -0.94
CA ASP A 142 24.71 -15.91 -2.06
C ASP A 142 23.39 -15.26 -1.62
N ASP A 143 23.49 -13.96 -1.36
CA ASP A 143 22.47 -13.21 -0.63
C ASP A 143 21.82 -12.20 -1.55
N TRP A 144 20.51 -12.26 -1.68
CA TRP A 144 19.77 -11.45 -2.64
C TRP A 144 18.93 -10.41 -1.92
N PHE A 145 18.93 -9.20 -2.46
CA PHE A 145 17.97 -8.16 -2.16
C PHE A 145 17.16 -7.88 -3.42
N ILE A 146 15.85 -8.08 -3.36
CA ILE A 146 14.96 -8.20 -4.52
C ILE A 146 13.82 -7.19 -4.36
N SER A 147 13.49 -6.46 -5.42
CA SER A 147 12.32 -5.59 -5.44
C SER A 147 11.01 -6.39 -5.37
N ASP A 148 9.89 -5.70 -5.17
CA ASP A 148 8.61 -6.27 -5.59
C ASP A 148 8.51 -6.31 -7.13
N MET A 149 7.46 -6.93 -7.65
CA MET A 149 7.16 -6.92 -9.07
C MET A 149 6.74 -5.51 -9.49
N VAL A 150 7.50 -4.93 -10.40
CA VAL A 150 7.24 -3.59 -10.93
C VAL A 150 7.02 -3.63 -12.43
N SER A 151 6.10 -2.78 -12.92
CA SER A 151 5.81 -2.67 -14.34
C SER A 151 6.76 -1.68 -14.99
N LEU A 152 7.59 -2.14 -15.93
CA LEU A 152 8.43 -1.24 -16.71
C LEU A 152 7.66 -0.65 -17.87
N GLY A 153 7.96 0.61 -18.15
CA GLY A 153 7.33 1.32 -19.21
C GLY A 153 7.63 0.78 -20.60
N THR A 154 6.68 1.00 -21.53
CA THR A 154 6.77 0.45 -22.88
C THR A 154 7.77 1.18 -23.77
N ASP A 155 8.24 2.35 -23.32
CA ASP A 155 9.36 3.01 -23.95
C ASP A 155 10.66 2.25 -23.64
N SER A 156 11.52 2.11 -24.66
CA SER A 156 12.83 1.47 -24.49
C SER A 156 13.89 2.50 -24.09
N LYS A 157 13.50 3.61 -23.44
CA LYS A 157 14.33 4.79 -23.22
C LYS A 157 13.99 5.46 -21.88
N GLY A 158 14.39 4.84 -20.79
CA GLY A 158 14.32 5.50 -19.48
C GLY A 158 14.43 4.50 -18.35
N ALA A 159 13.86 3.30 -18.55
CA ALA A 159 13.83 2.27 -17.52
C ALA A 159 15.23 1.96 -16.99
N SER A 160 15.45 2.17 -15.69
CA SER A 160 16.74 1.96 -15.05
C SER A 160 16.59 1.52 -13.59
N PHE A 161 17.58 0.81 -13.09
CA PHE A 161 17.73 0.49 -11.68
C PHE A 161 18.98 1.16 -11.13
N ASN A 162 18.79 2.01 -10.12
CA ASN A 162 19.79 2.89 -9.51
C ASN A 162 19.97 2.54 -8.04
N PHE A 163 21.20 2.60 -7.54
CA PHE A 163 21.48 2.46 -6.11
C PHE A 163 22.88 2.94 -5.76
N TRP A 164 23.09 3.28 -4.49
CA TRP A 164 24.42 3.55 -3.94
C TRP A 164 24.98 2.29 -3.28
N ALA A 165 26.27 2.02 -3.47
CA ALA A 165 26.94 0.95 -2.76
C ALA A 165 28.39 1.26 -2.38
N ARG A 166 28.86 0.66 -1.28
CA ARG A 166 30.26 0.70 -0.85
C ARG A 166 30.70 -0.56 -0.09
N THR A 167 32.01 -0.69 0.02
CA THR A 167 32.70 -1.58 0.97
C THR A 167 32.98 -0.82 2.27
N TYR A 168 32.73 -1.43 3.43
CA TYR A 168 33.14 -0.86 4.71
C TYR A 168 34.67 -0.81 4.87
N THR A 169 35.39 -1.93 4.64
CA THR A 169 36.84 -2.03 4.77
C THR A 169 37.48 -2.90 3.69
N ASP A 170 38.65 -2.51 3.18
CA ASP A 170 39.42 -3.28 2.20
C ASP A 170 40.46 -4.22 2.82
N ASP A 171 40.55 -4.28 4.16
CA ASP A 171 41.50 -5.14 4.89
C ASP A 171 41.34 -6.63 4.54
N TYR A 172 40.14 -7.04 4.12
CA TYR A 172 39.76 -8.41 3.72
C TYR A 172 39.44 -8.52 2.21
N GLY A 173 39.77 -7.50 1.43
CA GLY A 173 39.33 -7.37 0.04
C GLY A 173 38.03 -6.56 -0.08
N LEU A 174 37.68 -6.20 -1.31
CA LEU A 174 36.46 -5.45 -1.59
C LEU A 174 35.25 -6.38 -1.66
N GLU A 175 34.10 -5.83 -1.30
CA GLU A 175 32.80 -6.48 -1.41
C GLU A 175 32.41 -6.68 -2.86
N ARG A 176 31.70 -7.78 -3.13
CA ARG A 176 31.38 -8.22 -4.49
C ARG A 176 29.89 -8.42 -4.65
N PHE A 177 29.35 -7.94 -5.77
CA PHE A 177 27.94 -8.08 -6.07
C PHE A 177 27.65 -8.30 -7.56
N ASN A 178 26.46 -8.81 -7.86
CA ASN A 178 25.84 -8.83 -9.18
C ASN A 178 24.52 -8.07 -9.16
N VAL A 179 24.02 -7.69 -10.34
CA VAL A 179 22.67 -7.16 -10.52
C VAL A 179 21.91 -8.03 -11.51
N GLY A 180 20.69 -8.42 -11.15
CA GLY A 180 19.85 -9.31 -11.94
C GLY A 180 18.47 -8.74 -12.20
N VAL A 181 17.82 -9.25 -13.25
CA VAL A 181 16.41 -8.99 -13.57
C VAL A 181 15.69 -10.30 -13.83
N SER A 182 14.50 -10.46 -13.26
CA SER A 182 13.59 -11.59 -13.49
C SER A 182 12.27 -11.08 -14.08
N THR A 183 11.64 -11.86 -14.95
CA THR A 183 10.31 -11.56 -15.52
C THR A 183 9.28 -12.64 -15.13
N THR A 184 9.59 -13.45 -14.12
CA THR A 184 8.77 -14.61 -13.74
C THR A 184 8.56 -14.71 -12.24
N GLY A 185 9.64 -14.75 -11.46
CA GLY A 185 9.57 -14.97 -10.02
C GLY A 185 10.84 -14.54 -9.30
N THR A 186 10.85 -14.73 -7.98
CA THR A 186 11.89 -14.24 -7.07
C THR A 186 12.91 -15.30 -6.67
N ALA A 187 12.83 -16.52 -7.24
CA ALA A 187 13.86 -17.52 -6.99
C ALA A 187 15.19 -17.08 -7.64
N PRO A 188 16.37 -17.26 -6.98
CA PRO A 188 17.66 -16.89 -7.55
C PRO A 188 17.94 -17.41 -8.98
N ALA A 189 17.34 -18.54 -9.35
CA ALA A 189 17.48 -19.13 -10.68
C ALA A 189 16.69 -18.41 -11.79
N ASP A 190 15.71 -17.58 -11.43
CA ASP A 190 14.88 -16.82 -12.37
C ASP A 190 15.58 -15.56 -12.87
N PHE A 191 16.58 -15.08 -12.12
CA PHE A 191 17.30 -13.84 -12.44
C PHE A 191 18.32 -14.03 -13.56
N THR A 192 18.22 -13.16 -14.56
CA THR A 192 19.26 -12.94 -15.55
C THR A 192 20.20 -11.85 -15.08
N ILE A 193 21.48 -12.17 -14.86
CA ILE A 193 22.50 -11.18 -14.44
C ILE A 193 22.80 -10.18 -15.57
N ILE A 194 22.58 -8.90 -15.29
CA ILE A 194 22.79 -7.77 -16.20
C ILE A 194 24.05 -6.95 -15.89
N SER A 195 24.64 -7.11 -14.69
CA SER A 195 25.87 -6.38 -14.31
C SER A 195 27.12 -6.83 -15.05
N GLY A 196 27.10 -8.01 -15.69
CA GLY A 196 28.18 -8.54 -16.51
C GLY A 196 28.42 -10.04 -16.31
N ALA A 197 29.51 -10.54 -16.92
CA ALA A 197 29.87 -11.96 -16.85
C ALA A 197 30.64 -12.35 -15.57
N THR A 198 31.03 -11.35 -14.77
CA THR A 198 31.74 -11.48 -13.50
C THR A 198 31.16 -10.48 -12.52
N TYR A 199 31.34 -10.74 -11.22
CA TYR A 199 30.96 -9.80 -10.16
C TYR A 199 31.62 -8.42 -10.34
N ILE A 200 30.98 -7.42 -9.75
CA ILE A 200 31.49 -6.06 -9.57
C ILE A 200 32.10 -5.96 -8.17
N GLU A 201 33.16 -5.19 -8.01
CA GLU A 201 33.75 -4.85 -6.70
C GLU A 201 33.30 -3.44 -6.28
N ALA A 202 32.64 -3.31 -5.13
CA ALA A 202 32.24 -2.01 -4.60
C ALA A 202 33.44 -1.31 -3.93
N PRO A 203 33.75 -0.04 -4.25
CA PRO A 203 34.87 0.66 -3.63
C PRO A 203 34.55 1.10 -2.18
N MET A 204 35.55 1.57 -1.44
CA MET A 204 35.34 2.12 -0.08
C MET A 204 34.64 3.49 -0.05
N ALA A 205 34.34 4.09 -1.20
CA ALA A 205 33.53 5.31 -1.25
C ALA A 205 32.15 4.95 -1.78
N TRP A 206 31.10 5.53 -1.19
CA TRP A 206 29.75 5.47 -1.77
C TRP A 206 29.80 5.84 -3.24
N THR A 207 29.36 4.89 -4.08
CA THR A 207 29.37 5.01 -5.53
C THR A 207 28.00 4.62 -6.04
N GLU A 208 27.43 5.48 -6.87
CA GLU A 208 26.17 5.22 -7.56
C GLU A 208 26.38 4.24 -8.72
N TYR A 209 25.47 3.29 -8.83
CA TYR A 209 25.36 2.35 -9.93
C TYR A 209 24.02 2.56 -10.62
N ASN A 210 24.03 2.62 -11.95
CA ASN A 210 22.84 2.72 -12.80
C ASN A 210 22.88 1.59 -13.83
N TYR A 211 21.82 0.78 -13.86
CA TYR A 211 21.65 -0.34 -14.78
C TYR A 211 20.45 -0.11 -15.70
N ASP A 212 20.70 -0.16 -17.00
CA ASP A 212 19.68 -0.01 -18.04
C ASP A 212 18.73 -1.22 -18.08
N LEU A 213 17.43 -0.97 -17.93
CA LEU A 213 16.36 -1.97 -17.98
C LEU A 213 15.60 -1.94 -19.31
N SER A 214 16.00 -1.12 -20.29
CA SER A 214 15.27 -0.94 -21.56
C SER A 214 15.02 -2.23 -22.36
N ALA A 215 15.81 -3.29 -22.12
CA ALA A 215 15.60 -4.61 -22.72
C ALA A 215 14.32 -5.31 -22.23
N TYR A 216 13.78 -4.86 -21.10
CA TYR A 216 12.60 -5.37 -20.41
C TYR A 216 11.41 -4.40 -20.50
N ALA A 217 11.50 -3.38 -21.34
CA ALA A 217 10.44 -2.39 -21.54
C ALA A 217 9.07 -3.05 -21.83
N GLY A 218 8.04 -2.59 -21.12
CA GLY A 218 6.66 -3.10 -21.22
C GLY A 218 6.46 -4.48 -20.60
N MET A 219 7.38 -4.92 -19.74
CA MET A 219 7.28 -6.16 -18.97
C MET A 219 7.17 -5.83 -17.48
N ASP A 220 6.52 -6.73 -16.75
CA ASP A 220 6.63 -6.77 -15.30
C ASP A 220 7.94 -7.48 -14.93
N VAL A 221 8.71 -6.88 -14.02
CA VAL A 221 10.03 -7.36 -13.63
C VAL A 221 10.22 -7.32 -12.13
N TYR A 222 11.13 -8.17 -11.66
CA TYR A 222 11.84 -8.00 -10.40
C TYR A 222 13.27 -7.58 -10.73
N VAL A 223 13.83 -6.61 -10.00
CA VAL A 223 15.26 -6.31 -10.03
C VAL A 223 15.90 -6.77 -8.74
N ALA A 224 17.18 -7.15 -8.79
CA ALA A 224 17.88 -7.63 -7.60
C ALA A 224 19.34 -7.23 -7.55
N ILE A 225 19.85 -7.05 -6.34
CA ILE A 225 21.27 -7.00 -6.01
C ILE A 225 21.62 -8.32 -5.32
N GLN A 226 22.59 -9.05 -5.86
CA GLN A 226 23.10 -10.27 -5.26
C GLN A 226 24.49 -10.00 -4.67
N CYS A 227 24.63 -10.09 -3.36
CA CYS A 227 25.91 -10.10 -2.65
C CYS A 227 26.60 -11.46 -2.86
N VAL A 228 27.80 -11.45 -3.43
CA VAL A 228 28.62 -12.65 -3.73
C VAL A 228 30.03 -12.55 -3.14
N SER A 229 30.12 -11.87 -2.01
CA SER A 229 31.32 -11.76 -1.21
C SER A 229 31.79 -13.12 -0.68
N TYR A 230 33.09 -13.23 -0.46
CA TYR A 230 33.74 -14.44 0.05
C TYR A 230 34.91 -14.01 0.92
N ASP A 231 34.80 -14.22 2.23
CA ASP A 231 35.81 -13.82 3.20
C ASP A 231 36.14 -12.30 3.12
N ALA A 232 35.09 -11.48 3.01
CA ALA A 232 35.15 -10.01 3.06
C ALA A 232 34.61 -9.51 4.42
N PHE A 233 33.89 -8.39 4.49
CA PHE A 233 33.32 -7.91 5.75
C PHE A 233 31.89 -7.37 5.71
N ILE A 234 31.63 -6.20 5.12
CA ILE A 234 30.29 -5.58 5.08
C ILE A 234 30.10 -4.88 3.73
N PHE A 235 29.16 -5.39 2.94
CA PHE A 235 28.64 -4.74 1.73
C PHE A 235 27.45 -3.87 2.09
N MET A 236 27.56 -2.58 1.78
CA MET A 236 26.57 -1.56 2.15
C MET A 236 25.87 -1.06 0.89
N ILE A 237 24.55 -1.04 0.92
CA ILE A 237 23.67 -0.50 -0.13
C ILE A 237 22.73 0.55 0.46
N ASP A 238 22.37 1.53 -0.34
CA ASP A 238 21.51 2.65 0.08
C ASP A 238 20.83 3.31 -1.12
N ASN A 239 19.71 4.01 -0.88
CA ASN A 239 18.90 4.73 -1.88
C ASN A 239 18.69 3.95 -3.19
N LEU A 240 18.01 2.81 -3.12
CA LEU A 240 17.67 1.99 -4.29
C LEU A 240 16.44 2.59 -4.97
N VAL A 241 16.48 2.76 -6.30
CA VAL A 241 15.39 3.34 -7.09
C VAL A 241 15.27 2.63 -8.43
N ILE A 242 14.09 2.16 -8.76
CA ILE A 242 13.68 1.68 -10.09
C ILE A 242 12.95 2.83 -10.77
N ASP A 243 13.58 3.41 -11.78
CA ASP A 243 12.88 4.23 -12.74
C ASP A 243 12.21 3.25 -13.73
N PRO A 244 10.88 3.15 -13.77
CA PRO A 244 10.19 2.23 -14.68
C PRO A 244 10.43 2.60 -16.15
N GLY A 245 10.95 3.79 -16.45
CA GLY A 245 10.88 4.38 -17.78
C GLY A 245 9.45 4.80 -18.08
N ALA A 246 9.26 5.67 -19.09
CA ALA A 246 7.91 6.15 -19.37
C ALA A 246 7.01 4.97 -19.75
N ALA A 247 6.00 4.74 -18.91
CA ALA A 247 4.97 3.76 -19.15
C ALA A 247 4.32 4.00 -20.51
N GLY A 248 3.68 2.97 -21.04
CA GLY A 248 2.69 3.21 -22.09
C GLY A 248 1.53 4.12 -21.64
N GLY A 249 1.53 4.61 -20.39
CA GLY A 249 0.85 5.84 -19.95
C GLY A 249 1.86 6.98 -19.82
N ASP A 250 1.50 8.15 -20.36
CA ASP A 250 2.32 9.38 -20.34
C ASP A 250 2.51 9.86 -18.89
N CYS A 251 3.57 9.42 -18.23
CA CYS A 251 4.07 9.97 -16.97
C CYS A 251 5.14 11.02 -17.24
N ASP A 252 5.00 12.21 -16.67
CA ASP A 252 5.97 13.30 -16.77
C ASP A 252 6.45 13.68 -15.35
N ASN A 253 7.72 13.39 -15.04
CA ASN A 253 8.38 13.74 -13.77
C ASN A 253 9.14 15.08 -13.83
N PHE A 254 9.13 15.75 -14.99
CA PHE A 254 9.71 17.08 -15.23
C PHE A 254 11.22 17.29 -15.00
N ASP A 255 11.94 16.32 -14.42
CA ASP A 255 13.38 16.39 -14.09
C ASP A 255 14.27 16.79 -15.27
N ALA A 256 13.96 16.30 -16.46
CA ALA A 256 14.74 16.60 -17.67
C ALA A 256 14.52 18.03 -18.21
N LEU A 257 13.56 18.79 -17.65
CA LEU A 257 13.21 20.12 -18.11
C LEU A 257 14.11 21.19 -17.48
N THR A 258 14.19 22.34 -18.13
CA THR A 258 14.98 23.48 -17.61
C THR A 258 14.12 24.35 -16.71
N ALA A 259 14.48 24.43 -15.43
CA ALA A 259 13.86 25.33 -14.46
C ALA A 259 13.78 26.79 -14.95
N GLY A 260 12.64 27.43 -14.69
CA GLY A 260 12.33 28.81 -15.09
C GLY A 260 11.79 28.98 -16.52
N LEU A 261 11.58 27.88 -17.27
CA LEU A 261 10.88 27.87 -18.56
C LEU A 261 9.51 27.18 -18.42
N GLY A 262 8.63 27.40 -19.40
CA GLY A 262 7.28 26.84 -19.41
C GLY A 262 7.26 25.33 -19.62
N VAL A 263 6.32 24.62 -18.98
CA VAL A 263 6.13 23.17 -19.15
C VAL A 263 5.65 22.87 -20.57
N ALA A 264 4.55 23.50 -21.01
CA ALA A 264 3.99 23.28 -22.34
C ALA A 264 4.92 23.75 -23.46
N GLU A 265 5.71 24.82 -23.23
CA GLU A 265 6.76 25.25 -24.15
C GLU A 265 7.80 24.17 -24.41
N GLN A 266 8.19 23.42 -23.37
CA GLN A 266 9.26 22.43 -23.45
C GLN A 266 8.78 21.06 -23.92
N LEU A 267 7.64 20.58 -23.41
CA LEU A 267 7.09 19.26 -23.75
C LEU A 267 6.24 19.30 -25.02
N GLY A 268 5.33 20.26 -25.13
CA GLY A 268 4.30 20.30 -26.16
C GLY A 268 3.44 19.03 -26.19
N GLY A 269 2.86 18.71 -27.35
CA GLY A 269 2.07 17.49 -27.51
C GLY A 269 0.77 17.55 -26.71
N LEU A 270 0.66 16.70 -25.68
CA LEU A 270 -0.48 16.66 -24.76
C LEU A 270 -0.43 17.78 -23.70
N TRP A 271 0.71 18.45 -23.55
CA TRP A 271 0.82 19.65 -22.73
C TRP A 271 0.54 20.89 -23.57
N THR A 272 -0.41 21.69 -23.11
CA THR A 272 -0.78 22.98 -23.70
C THR A 272 -1.17 23.94 -22.59
N THR A 273 -1.41 25.20 -22.93
CA THR A 273 -1.97 26.22 -22.03
C THR A 273 -3.41 26.51 -22.43
N TRP A 274 -4.21 27.05 -21.52
CA TRP A 274 -5.57 27.52 -21.80
C TRP A 274 -5.67 28.49 -22.97
N SER A 275 -4.77 29.48 -23.04
CA SER A 275 -4.75 30.48 -24.11
C SER A 275 -4.15 29.97 -25.42
N GLY A 276 -3.51 28.80 -25.41
CA GLY A 276 -2.65 28.28 -26.47
C GLY A 276 -1.39 29.13 -26.72
N THR A 277 -0.92 29.87 -25.72
CA THR A 277 0.29 30.72 -25.78
C THR A 277 1.13 30.54 -24.52
N SER A 278 2.41 30.89 -24.54
CA SER A 278 3.29 30.74 -23.37
C SER A 278 3.03 31.76 -22.24
N ALA A 279 1.88 32.45 -22.23
CA ALA A 279 1.61 33.54 -21.30
C ALA A 279 1.07 33.04 -19.95
N ASP A 280 0.42 31.89 -19.98
CA ASP A 280 -0.27 31.19 -18.90
C ASP A 280 0.32 29.77 -18.70
N ASP A 281 1.52 29.54 -19.22
CA ASP A 281 2.27 28.30 -19.03
C ASP A 281 2.87 28.23 -17.63
N ALA A 282 2.69 27.10 -16.94
CA ALA A 282 3.31 26.90 -15.63
C ALA A 282 4.83 26.80 -15.80
N LEU A 283 5.57 27.28 -14.79
CA LEU A 283 7.02 27.22 -14.83
C LEU A 283 7.53 25.95 -14.18
N VAL A 284 8.51 25.32 -14.83
CA VAL A 284 9.35 24.29 -14.22
C VAL A 284 10.18 24.92 -13.09
N THR A 285 10.32 24.23 -11.98
CA THR A 285 10.99 24.75 -10.77
C THR A 285 11.77 23.66 -10.04
N ASP A 286 12.91 24.07 -9.48
CA ASP A 286 13.79 23.28 -8.60
C ASP A 286 13.60 23.67 -7.12
N VAL A 287 12.59 24.49 -6.81
CA VAL A 287 12.35 25.02 -5.45
C VAL A 287 11.71 23.97 -4.55
N GLN A 288 10.78 23.19 -5.10
CA GLN A 288 10.14 22.03 -4.49
C GLN A 288 10.00 21.01 -5.61
N SER A 289 10.38 19.78 -5.37
CA SER A 289 10.12 18.62 -6.24
C SER A 289 9.91 17.41 -5.36
N ASN A 290 9.11 16.48 -5.87
CA ASN A 290 8.97 15.15 -5.30
C ASN A 290 10.01 14.22 -5.95
N SER A 291 10.16 14.35 -7.27
CA SER A 291 11.22 13.74 -8.04
C SER A 291 12.56 14.50 -7.83
N PRO A 292 13.72 13.90 -8.15
CA PRO A 292 15.03 14.40 -7.73
C PRO A 292 15.40 15.84 -8.12
N ASP A 293 14.99 16.33 -9.30
CA ASP A 293 15.52 17.57 -9.86
C ASP A 293 14.47 18.68 -10.06
N ASN A 294 13.27 18.40 -10.58
CA ASN A 294 12.30 19.45 -10.91
C ASN A 294 10.83 19.02 -10.79
N SER A 295 9.96 19.98 -10.47
CA SER A 295 8.50 19.90 -10.63
C SER A 295 7.97 21.07 -11.46
N PHE A 296 6.66 21.33 -11.47
CA PHE A 296 6.11 22.62 -11.90
C PHE A 296 5.24 23.30 -10.83
N VAL A 297 5.18 24.63 -10.89
CA VAL A 297 4.40 25.45 -9.95
C VAL A 297 3.28 26.21 -10.65
N VAL A 298 2.10 26.21 -10.02
CA VAL A 298 0.93 26.99 -10.42
C VAL A 298 0.68 28.03 -9.34
N ASP A 299 1.04 29.28 -9.65
CA ASP A 299 0.97 30.40 -8.72
C ASP A 299 -0.08 31.46 -9.13
N ALA A 300 -0.12 32.56 -8.37
CA ALA A 300 -1.01 33.70 -8.63
C ALA A 300 -0.84 34.36 -10.03
N GLY A 301 0.13 33.94 -10.83
CA GLY A 301 0.48 34.45 -12.15
C GLY A 301 -0.48 34.07 -13.27
N ALA A 302 -1.81 34.01 -13.05
CA ALA A 302 -2.78 33.61 -14.08
C ALA A 302 -2.34 32.38 -14.89
N ILE A 303 -1.70 31.43 -14.20
CA ILE A 303 -1.22 30.17 -14.75
C ILE A 303 -2.42 29.27 -15.00
N ASP A 304 -2.43 28.60 -16.15
CA ASP A 304 -3.56 27.84 -16.67
C ASP A 304 -3.02 26.75 -17.63
N LEU A 305 -2.37 25.74 -17.02
CA LEU A 305 -1.68 24.65 -17.70
C LEU A 305 -2.63 23.48 -17.91
N ILE A 306 -2.63 22.92 -19.11
CA ILE A 306 -3.51 21.82 -19.49
C ILE A 306 -2.69 20.59 -19.86
N ARG A 307 -3.00 19.48 -19.20
CA ARG A 307 -2.57 18.14 -19.59
C ARG A 307 -3.73 17.40 -20.24
N GLN A 308 -3.71 17.29 -21.56
CA GLN A 308 -4.73 16.56 -22.32
C GLN A 308 -4.56 15.05 -22.16
N PHE A 309 -5.66 14.29 -22.05
CA PHE A 309 -5.62 12.82 -22.01
C PHE A 309 -5.55 12.18 -23.40
N GLY A 310 -5.87 12.95 -24.44
CA GLY A 310 -5.80 12.51 -25.81
C GLY A 310 -6.38 13.55 -26.76
N ALA A 311 -6.43 13.23 -28.05
CA ALA A 311 -6.94 14.15 -29.07
C ALA A 311 -8.48 14.27 -29.11
N ALA A 312 -9.20 13.44 -28.35
CA ALA A 312 -10.66 13.42 -28.27
C ALA A 312 -11.11 13.06 -26.84
N PRO A 313 -12.34 13.45 -26.43
CA PRO A 313 -12.93 13.00 -25.17
C PRO A 313 -12.97 11.48 -25.08
N ILE A 314 -12.62 10.95 -23.90
CA ILE A 314 -12.70 9.54 -23.56
C ILE A 314 -14.06 9.28 -22.89
N SER A 315 -14.77 8.24 -23.35
CA SER A 315 -16.15 7.96 -22.95
C SER A 315 -16.43 6.52 -22.54
N THR A 316 -15.41 5.66 -22.52
CA THR A 316 -15.51 4.22 -22.22
C THR A 316 -14.19 3.74 -21.62
N GLY A 317 -14.22 2.57 -20.97
CA GLY A 317 -13.08 1.96 -20.31
C GLY A 317 -12.81 2.52 -18.92
N GLN A 318 -11.80 1.95 -18.28
CA GLN A 318 -11.34 2.32 -16.96
C GLN A 318 -10.00 3.07 -17.10
N TRP A 319 -9.84 4.17 -16.37
CA TRP A 319 -8.70 5.09 -16.52
C TRP A 319 -8.24 5.61 -15.17
N MET A 320 -6.93 5.78 -15.01
CA MET A 320 -6.32 6.39 -13.84
C MET A 320 -5.55 7.65 -14.26
N TYR A 321 -5.78 8.71 -13.53
CA TYR A 321 -4.94 9.91 -13.51
C TYR A 321 -4.28 10.04 -12.14
N SER A 322 -3.00 10.38 -12.08
CA SER A 322 -2.32 10.64 -10.80
C SER A 322 -1.27 11.75 -10.91
N HIS A 323 -0.94 12.35 -9.77
CA HIS A 323 0.19 13.27 -9.59
C HIS A 323 0.53 13.44 -8.11
N TYR A 324 1.76 13.79 -7.79
CA TYR A 324 2.11 14.34 -6.48
C TYR A 324 1.78 15.83 -6.42
N MET A 325 1.25 16.26 -5.28
CA MET A 325 0.89 17.66 -5.02
C MET A 325 1.53 18.16 -3.72
N TYR A 326 2.07 19.38 -3.73
CA TYR A 326 2.53 20.08 -2.53
C TYR A 326 1.90 21.47 -2.47
N VAL A 327 1.21 21.77 -1.38
CA VAL A 327 0.64 23.09 -1.12
C VAL A 327 1.34 23.71 0.09
N PRO A 328 2.13 24.78 -0.09
CA PRO A 328 2.78 25.44 1.03
C PRO A 328 1.76 26.06 2.00
N ALA A 329 2.06 26.07 3.30
CA ALA A 329 1.15 26.64 4.28
C ALA A 329 0.83 28.13 4.00
N GLY A 330 -0.47 28.45 3.98
CA GLY A 330 -0.98 29.79 3.67
C GLY A 330 -1.14 30.08 2.17
N PHE A 331 -0.93 29.08 1.31
CA PHE A 331 -1.27 29.13 -0.11
C PHE A 331 -2.45 28.20 -0.42
N SER A 332 -3.10 28.42 -1.56
CA SER A 332 -4.13 27.52 -2.09
C SER A 332 -3.65 26.75 -3.32
N GLY A 333 -4.35 25.65 -3.61
CA GLY A 333 -4.19 24.84 -4.81
C GLY A 333 -5.53 24.59 -5.49
N TYR A 334 -5.49 24.37 -6.80
CA TYR A 334 -6.68 24.02 -7.57
C TYR A 334 -6.31 23.30 -8.86
N PHE A 335 -7.08 22.27 -9.17
CA PHE A 335 -7.13 21.71 -10.51
C PHE A 335 -8.52 21.17 -10.79
N ASN A 336 -8.83 20.95 -12.06
CA ASN A 336 -10.08 20.32 -12.45
C ASN A 336 -9.87 19.31 -13.58
N VAL A 337 -10.81 18.36 -13.66
CA VAL A 337 -10.92 17.41 -14.76
C VAL A 337 -11.83 18.03 -15.83
N GLN A 338 -11.30 18.24 -17.03
CA GLN A 338 -12.07 18.71 -18.18
C GLN A 338 -12.80 17.53 -18.85
N THR A 339 -14.00 17.79 -19.40
CA THR A 339 -14.75 16.76 -20.16
C THR A 339 -14.26 16.58 -21.60
N ASP A 340 -13.50 17.54 -22.13
CA ASP A 340 -13.00 17.58 -23.50
C ASP A 340 -11.55 18.08 -23.48
N PRO A 341 -10.66 17.55 -24.34
CA PRO A 341 -9.29 18.06 -24.43
C PRO A 341 -9.20 19.52 -24.89
N THR A 342 -10.26 20.07 -25.50
CA THR A 342 -10.38 21.49 -25.79
C THR A 342 -10.77 22.25 -24.51
N PRO A 343 -9.94 23.18 -24.02
CA PRO A 343 -10.21 23.89 -22.77
C PRO A 343 -11.55 24.66 -22.79
N GLY A 344 -12.28 24.60 -21.69
CA GLY A 344 -13.49 25.39 -21.45
C GLY A 344 -14.76 24.88 -22.12
N ILE A 345 -14.77 23.66 -22.66
CA ILE A 345 -15.98 23.02 -23.19
C ILE A 345 -16.88 22.50 -22.07
N GLY A 346 -16.31 21.93 -21.01
CA GLY A 346 -17.06 21.41 -19.87
C GLY A 346 -16.14 20.89 -18.76
N TRP A 347 -16.64 20.93 -17.54
CA TRP A 347 -15.96 20.51 -16.31
C TRP A 347 -16.60 19.21 -15.81
N ASN A 348 -15.76 18.25 -15.47
CA ASN A 348 -16.17 17.00 -14.83
C ASN A 348 -16.14 17.20 -13.32
N LEU A 349 -14.96 17.28 -12.71
CA LEU A 349 -14.77 17.42 -11.28
C LEU A 349 -13.77 18.54 -10.97
N ASP A 350 -14.09 19.38 -9.99
CA ASP A 350 -13.22 20.45 -9.49
C ASP A 350 -12.69 20.06 -8.11
N LEU A 351 -11.40 20.30 -7.85
CA LEU A 351 -10.77 20.07 -6.56
C LEU A 351 -10.10 21.35 -6.08
N TYR A 352 -10.53 21.85 -4.92
CA TYR A 352 -10.00 23.04 -4.29
C TYR A 352 -9.28 22.68 -2.98
N PHE A 353 -8.09 23.24 -2.79
CA PHE A 353 -7.25 23.05 -1.61
C PHE A 353 -7.07 24.41 -0.93
N ASP A 354 -7.76 24.62 0.17
CA ASP A 354 -7.84 25.89 0.88
C ASP A 354 -6.63 26.09 1.80
N ASP A 355 -6.32 27.35 2.13
CA ASP A 355 -5.08 27.73 2.82
C ASP A 355 -5.03 27.35 4.31
N ASP A 356 -6.13 26.81 4.85
CA ASP A 356 -6.27 26.33 6.22
C ASP A 356 -6.14 24.81 6.39
N GLY A 357 -5.79 24.09 5.31
CA GLY A 357 -5.66 22.63 5.29
C GLY A 357 -6.97 21.88 5.06
N THR A 358 -8.05 22.59 4.72
CA THR A 358 -9.30 21.98 4.25
C THR A 358 -9.40 22.08 2.73
N GLY A 359 -10.26 21.28 2.12
CA GLY A 359 -10.52 21.36 0.70
C GLY A 359 -11.94 20.91 0.38
N HIS A 360 -12.36 21.11 -0.86
CA HIS A 360 -13.69 20.76 -1.29
C HIS A 360 -13.76 20.43 -2.78
N PHE A 361 -14.79 19.66 -3.12
CA PHE A 361 -15.14 19.35 -4.50
C PHE A 361 -16.22 20.30 -5.04
N ASP A 362 -16.22 20.54 -6.35
CA ASP A 362 -17.37 21.10 -7.09
C ASP A 362 -17.59 20.29 -8.38
N GLY A 363 -18.67 20.57 -9.10
CA GLY A 363 -19.05 19.84 -10.32
C GLY A 363 -19.89 18.59 -10.02
N GLN A 364 -19.25 17.42 -9.90
CA GLN A 364 -19.94 16.14 -9.61
C GLN A 364 -20.18 15.90 -8.11
N SER A 365 -19.45 16.58 -7.22
CA SER A 365 -19.56 16.46 -5.77
C SER A 365 -19.49 17.83 -5.11
N THR A 366 -19.95 17.91 -3.86
CA THR A 366 -19.79 19.10 -2.99
C THR A 366 -19.22 18.70 -1.63
N GLU A 367 -18.60 17.53 -1.53
CA GLU A 367 -17.99 17.04 -0.30
C GLU A 367 -16.74 17.85 0.04
N VAL A 368 -16.36 17.78 1.32
CA VAL A 368 -15.18 18.46 1.87
C VAL A 368 -14.20 17.41 2.37
N PHE A 369 -12.92 17.74 2.34
CA PHE A 369 -11.83 16.89 2.80
C PHE A 369 -10.81 17.72 3.58
N ASP A 370 -9.96 17.04 4.33
CA ASP A 370 -8.80 17.64 4.98
C ASP A 370 -7.54 17.17 4.25
N TYR A 371 -6.50 18.00 4.22
CA TYR A 371 -5.17 17.65 3.73
C TYR A 371 -4.11 18.33 4.59
N THR A 372 -2.86 17.90 4.50
CA THR A 372 -1.75 18.49 5.27
C THR A 372 -0.95 19.45 4.39
N PRO A 373 -0.94 20.77 4.67
CA PRO A 373 -0.03 21.69 3.99
C PRO A 373 1.43 21.44 4.36
N ASP A 374 2.34 21.91 3.52
CA ASP A 374 3.79 21.72 3.65
C ASP A 374 4.28 20.25 3.56
N THR A 375 3.50 19.36 2.94
CA THR A 375 3.89 17.98 2.64
C THR A 375 3.48 17.61 1.22
N TRP A 376 4.29 16.76 0.56
CA TRP A 376 3.86 16.09 -0.66
C TRP A 376 2.84 15.01 -0.31
N PHE A 377 1.83 14.85 -1.15
CA PHE A 377 0.90 13.75 -1.09
C PHE A 377 0.47 13.38 -2.51
N MET A 378 0.20 12.11 -2.74
CA MET A 378 -0.28 11.59 -4.01
C MET A 378 -1.76 11.91 -4.15
N VAL A 379 -2.18 12.35 -5.33
CA VAL A 379 -3.58 12.51 -5.71
C VAL A 379 -3.89 11.61 -6.89
N GLU A 380 -4.85 10.71 -6.73
CA GLU A 380 -5.29 9.79 -7.77
C GLU A 380 -6.78 9.97 -8.08
N ILE A 381 -7.14 9.89 -9.36
CA ILE A 381 -8.53 9.89 -9.81
C ILE A 381 -8.74 8.71 -10.76
N MET A 382 -9.52 7.74 -10.29
CA MET A 382 -9.93 6.59 -11.08
C MET A 382 -11.32 6.83 -11.66
N TYR A 383 -11.47 6.60 -12.96
CA TYR A 383 -12.75 6.60 -13.64
C TYR A 383 -13.04 5.22 -14.20
N ASP A 384 -14.22 4.67 -13.86
CA ASP A 384 -14.84 3.60 -14.63
C ASP A 384 -15.97 4.20 -15.46
N LEU A 385 -15.65 4.52 -16.71
CA LEU A 385 -16.59 5.17 -17.63
C LEU A 385 -17.66 4.20 -18.14
N ASP A 386 -17.39 2.89 -18.07
CA ASP A 386 -18.33 1.86 -18.49
C ASP A 386 -19.37 1.57 -17.39
N ALA A 387 -18.95 1.53 -16.13
CA ALA A 387 -19.82 1.42 -14.96
C ALA A 387 -20.44 2.77 -14.54
N GLY A 388 -19.87 3.88 -14.98
CA GLY A 388 -20.41 5.23 -14.78
C GLY A 388 -20.14 5.79 -13.38
N PHE A 389 -18.94 5.60 -12.86
CA PHE A 389 -18.50 6.21 -11.59
C PHE A 389 -17.05 6.71 -11.65
N GLY A 390 -16.68 7.52 -10.68
CA GLY A 390 -15.31 7.95 -10.43
C GLY A 390 -14.98 7.93 -8.94
N ARG A 391 -13.69 7.76 -8.63
CA ARG A 391 -13.14 7.76 -7.27
C ARG A 391 -11.91 8.64 -7.19
N VAL A 392 -11.75 9.34 -6.07
CA VAL A 392 -10.59 10.16 -5.75
C VAL A 392 -9.90 9.61 -4.53
N TYR A 393 -8.58 9.48 -4.57
CA TYR A 393 -7.74 9.00 -3.49
C TYR A 393 -6.64 10.00 -3.19
N PHE A 394 -6.29 10.15 -1.91
CA PHE A 394 -5.06 10.81 -1.48
C PHE A 394 -4.21 9.79 -0.70
N ASP A 395 -2.95 9.62 -1.09
CA ASP A 395 -2.04 8.62 -0.50
C ASP A 395 -2.71 7.23 -0.39
N GLY A 396 -3.40 6.79 -1.45
CA GLY A 396 -4.17 5.55 -1.49
C GLY A 396 -5.48 5.53 -0.67
N ALA A 397 -5.74 6.53 0.19
CA ALA A 397 -6.97 6.61 0.96
C ALA A 397 -8.14 7.17 0.13
N LEU A 398 -9.27 6.45 0.09
CA LEU A 398 -10.46 6.90 -0.64
C LEU A 398 -11.06 8.16 0.00
N ILE A 399 -11.09 9.25 -0.77
CA ILE A 399 -11.62 10.55 -0.34
C ILE A 399 -13.05 10.76 -0.84
N LEU A 400 -13.33 10.35 -2.08
CA LEU A 400 -14.62 10.57 -2.72
C LEU A 400 -14.94 9.45 -3.69
N GLU A 401 -16.18 8.96 -3.66
CA GLU A 401 -16.78 8.19 -4.76
C GLU A 401 -18.00 8.96 -5.29
N PHE A 402 -18.14 9.05 -6.62
CA PHE A 402 -19.23 9.77 -7.25
C PHE A 402 -19.73 9.07 -8.51
N VAL A 403 -21.02 9.27 -8.82
CA VAL A 403 -21.61 8.82 -10.09
C VAL A 403 -21.08 9.71 -11.20
N ASN A 404 -20.47 9.12 -12.23
CA ASN A 404 -19.96 9.83 -13.39
C ASN A 404 -20.74 9.45 -14.66
N THR A 405 -21.31 10.46 -15.33
CA THR A 405 -21.97 10.28 -16.64
C THR A 405 -21.32 11.11 -17.74
N LEU A 406 -20.21 11.78 -17.41
CA LEU A 406 -19.51 12.68 -18.31
C LEU A 406 -18.24 12.02 -18.85
N THR A 407 -17.77 12.51 -19.99
CA THR A 407 -16.47 12.14 -20.54
C THR A 407 -15.34 12.79 -19.75
N ILE A 408 -14.11 12.33 -19.99
CA ILE A 408 -12.87 12.95 -19.51
C ILE A 408 -11.99 13.33 -20.70
N GLY A 409 -11.27 14.45 -20.60
CA GLY A 409 -10.50 15.02 -21.71
C GLY A 409 -9.11 15.55 -21.32
N GLY A 410 -8.89 15.83 -20.05
CA GLY A 410 -7.61 16.29 -19.53
C GLY A 410 -7.74 16.91 -18.14
N ILE A 411 -6.61 17.35 -17.60
CA ILE A 411 -6.51 18.13 -16.37
C ILE A 411 -6.18 19.57 -16.70
N ASP A 412 -6.83 20.48 -16.00
CA ASP A 412 -6.57 21.91 -15.99
C ASP A 412 -6.04 22.32 -14.62
N TYR A 413 -4.79 22.76 -14.58
CA TYR A 413 -4.13 23.29 -13.39
C TYR A 413 -4.14 24.81 -13.45
N TYR A 414 -4.89 25.42 -12.56
CA TYR A 414 -5.12 26.86 -12.57
C TYR A 414 -4.90 27.48 -11.19
N GLY A 415 -4.29 28.67 -11.18
CA GLY A 415 -4.06 29.42 -9.94
C GLY A 415 -5.35 30.04 -9.38
N ALA A 416 -6.15 29.27 -8.64
CA ALA A 416 -7.35 29.76 -7.96
C ALA A 416 -7.07 30.15 -6.50
N ASP A 417 -7.49 31.36 -6.11
CA ASP A 417 -7.49 31.83 -4.71
C ASP A 417 -8.75 31.27 -4.03
N THR A 418 -8.55 30.33 -3.12
CA THR A 418 -9.63 29.63 -2.39
C THR A 418 -9.53 29.85 -0.89
N GLY A 419 -8.93 30.96 -0.47
CA GLY A 419 -8.67 31.24 0.95
C GLY A 419 -7.32 31.92 1.15
N GLY A 420 -6.35 31.56 0.30
CA GLY A 420 -5.00 32.13 0.22
C GLY A 420 -4.56 32.39 -1.22
N ASP A 421 -3.36 32.97 -1.38
CA ASP A 421 -2.78 33.17 -2.71
C ASP A 421 -2.47 31.80 -3.36
N PRO A 422 -2.70 31.57 -4.67
CA PRO A 422 -2.34 30.31 -5.32
C PRO A 422 -0.83 30.07 -5.31
N GLY A 423 -0.41 28.82 -5.08
CA GLY A 423 1.02 28.47 -5.05
C GLY A 423 1.32 26.98 -4.89
N ALA A 424 0.54 26.12 -5.53
CA ALA A 424 0.72 24.67 -5.47
C ALA A 424 1.78 24.17 -6.46
N TYR A 425 2.51 23.13 -6.06
CA TYR A 425 3.49 22.40 -6.87
C TYR A 425 2.93 21.04 -7.23
N TYR A 426 3.29 20.57 -8.42
CA TYR A 426 2.78 19.35 -9.01
C TYR A 426 3.94 18.59 -9.65
N ASP A 427 4.00 17.29 -9.43
CA ASP A 427 5.08 16.43 -9.89
C ASP A 427 4.56 15.04 -10.28
N ASP A 428 5.36 14.29 -11.03
CA ASP A 428 5.09 12.90 -11.45
C ASP A 428 3.67 12.69 -12.02
N VAL A 429 3.30 13.50 -13.01
CA VAL A 429 1.95 13.52 -13.57
C VAL A 429 1.75 12.35 -14.52
N CYS A 430 0.84 11.44 -14.20
CA CYS A 430 0.57 10.22 -14.96
C CYS A 430 -0.88 10.14 -15.47
N PHE A 431 -1.06 9.50 -16.63
CA PHE A 431 -2.37 9.09 -17.12
C PHE A 431 -2.29 7.78 -17.89
N MET A 432 -3.11 6.80 -17.50
CA MET A 432 -3.07 5.45 -18.07
C MET A 432 -4.45 4.76 -18.04
N GLU A 433 -4.60 3.72 -18.84
CA GLU A 433 -5.73 2.80 -18.72
C GLU A 433 -5.61 2.05 -17.38
N TYR A 434 -6.69 2.03 -16.60
CA TYR A 434 -6.74 1.39 -15.30
C TYR A 434 -7.25 -0.04 -15.48
N THR A 435 -6.44 -1.02 -15.07
CA THR A 435 -6.89 -2.41 -14.95
C THR A 435 -6.94 -2.71 -13.46
N PRO A 436 -8.13 -2.76 -12.83
CA PRO A 436 -8.21 -3.20 -11.45
C PRO A 436 -7.65 -4.62 -11.36
N PRO A 437 -6.89 -4.96 -10.31
CA PRO A 437 -6.76 -6.35 -9.91
C PRO A 437 -8.17 -6.94 -9.77
N SER A 438 -8.43 -8.11 -10.37
CA SER A 438 -9.72 -8.77 -10.15
C SER A 438 -9.71 -9.37 -8.75
N ASP A 439 -10.22 -8.63 -7.76
CA ASP A 439 -10.25 -9.10 -6.36
C ASP A 439 -11.17 -10.32 -6.17
N CYS A 440 -12.12 -10.53 -7.08
CA CYS A 440 -13.04 -11.66 -7.07
C CYS A 440 -13.38 -12.13 -8.50
N ASP A 441 -13.49 -13.44 -8.68
CA ASP A 441 -14.06 -14.08 -9.85
C ASP A 441 -15.59 -14.18 -9.65
N ASN A 442 -16.37 -13.31 -10.31
CA ASN A 442 -17.84 -13.31 -10.26
C ASN A 442 -18.51 -14.12 -11.37
N PHE A 443 -17.73 -14.70 -12.29
CA PHE A 443 -18.15 -15.59 -13.39
C PHE A 443 -19.14 -15.03 -14.42
N ASP A 444 -19.67 -13.82 -14.24
CA ASP A 444 -20.69 -13.19 -15.09
C ASP A 444 -20.30 -13.10 -16.57
N ALA A 445 -19.02 -12.86 -16.84
CA ALA A 445 -18.51 -12.74 -18.21
C ALA A 445 -18.38 -14.10 -18.93
N LEU A 446 -18.51 -15.22 -18.21
CA LEU A 446 -18.35 -16.56 -18.75
C LEU A 446 -19.60 -17.06 -19.49
N THR A 447 -19.41 -18.00 -20.40
CA THR A 447 -20.52 -18.60 -21.16
C THR A 447 -21.11 -19.78 -20.38
N ALA A 448 -22.37 -19.66 -19.97
CA ALA A 448 -23.12 -20.75 -19.33
C ALA A 448 -23.13 -22.04 -20.16
N GLY A 449 -22.95 -23.17 -19.49
CA GLY A 449 -22.87 -24.51 -20.08
C GLY A 449 -21.48 -24.91 -20.57
N LEU A 450 -20.45 -24.10 -20.36
CA LEU A 450 -19.03 -24.43 -20.56
C LEU A 450 -18.30 -24.51 -19.21
N GLY A 451 -17.12 -25.13 -19.22
CA GLY A 451 -16.28 -25.29 -18.02
C GLY A 451 -15.68 -23.98 -17.52
N VAL A 452 -15.49 -23.84 -16.21
CA VAL A 452 -14.85 -22.67 -15.60
C VAL A 452 -13.36 -22.63 -15.93
N ALA A 453 -12.63 -23.70 -15.62
CA ALA A 453 -11.19 -23.78 -15.88
C ALA A 453 -10.86 -23.73 -17.37
N GLU A 454 -11.72 -24.29 -18.22
CA GLU A 454 -11.59 -24.18 -19.68
C GLU A 454 -11.61 -22.72 -20.16
N GLN A 455 -12.43 -21.87 -19.54
CA GLN A 455 -12.61 -20.47 -19.96
C GLN A 455 -11.61 -19.52 -19.32
N LEU A 456 -11.30 -19.70 -18.03
CA LEU A 456 -10.41 -18.81 -17.28
C LEU A 456 -8.93 -19.22 -17.39
N GLY A 457 -8.62 -20.52 -17.22
CA GLY A 457 -7.25 -21.00 -17.08
C GLY A 457 -6.50 -20.34 -15.91
N GLY A 458 -5.17 -20.32 -15.99
CA GLY A 458 -4.33 -19.68 -14.97
C GLY A 458 -4.47 -20.37 -13.61
N LEU A 459 -4.96 -19.63 -12.61
CA LEU A 459 -5.21 -20.11 -11.25
C LEU A 459 -6.44 -21.03 -11.14
N TRP A 460 -7.25 -21.13 -12.21
CA TRP A 460 -8.34 -22.09 -12.31
C TRP A 460 -7.89 -23.31 -13.11
N THR A 461 -7.96 -24.48 -12.47
CA THR A 461 -7.60 -25.78 -13.07
C THR A 461 -8.57 -26.86 -12.60
N THR A 462 -8.39 -28.09 -13.08
CA THR A 462 -9.16 -29.25 -12.61
C THR A 462 -8.23 -30.28 -12.00
N TRP A 463 -8.78 -31.17 -11.18
CA TRP A 463 -8.03 -32.26 -10.55
C TRP A 463 -7.26 -33.11 -11.55
N SER A 464 -7.90 -33.47 -12.66
CA SER A 464 -7.28 -34.29 -13.70
C SER A 464 -6.38 -33.51 -14.66
N GLY A 465 -6.41 -32.17 -14.61
CA GLY A 465 -5.80 -31.30 -15.62
C GLY A 465 -6.47 -31.40 -16.99
N THR A 466 -7.73 -31.84 -17.05
CA THR A 466 -8.52 -31.96 -18.28
C THR A 466 -9.91 -31.33 -18.09
N SER A 467 -10.63 -31.03 -19.16
CA SER A 467 -11.97 -30.44 -19.06
C SER A 467 -13.07 -31.43 -18.65
N ALA A 468 -12.72 -32.65 -18.23
CA ALA A 468 -13.69 -33.73 -17.98
C ALA A 468 -14.39 -33.62 -16.61
N ASP A 469 -13.68 -33.03 -15.66
CA ASP A 469 -14.04 -32.80 -14.26
C ASP A 469 -14.20 -31.30 -13.94
N ASP A 470 -14.23 -30.45 -14.97
CA ASP A 470 -14.44 -29.02 -14.82
C ASP A 470 -15.86 -28.71 -14.35
N ALA A 471 -16.01 -27.78 -13.40
CA ALA A 471 -17.33 -27.32 -12.99
C ALA A 471 -17.94 -26.46 -14.10
N MET A 472 -19.26 -26.51 -14.23
CA MET A 472 -19.96 -25.83 -15.31
C MET A 472 -20.43 -24.46 -14.86
N VAL A 473 -20.18 -23.45 -15.69
CA VAL A 473 -20.81 -22.13 -15.57
C VAL A 473 -22.31 -22.27 -15.77
N THR A 474 -23.11 -21.60 -14.96
CA THR A 474 -24.57 -21.73 -14.97
C THR A 474 -25.27 -20.41 -14.68
N ASP A 475 -26.44 -20.22 -15.30
CA ASP A 475 -27.36 -19.10 -15.08
C ASP A 475 -28.59 -19.53 -14.23
N VAL A 476 -28.57 -20.75 -13.69
CA VAL A 476 -29.71 -21.34 -12.95
C VAL A 476 -29.84 -20.73 -11.55
N GLN A 477 -28.72 -20.53 -10.87
CA GLN A 477 -28.57 -19.78 -9.63
C GLN A 477 -27.31 -18.93 -9.77
N SER A 478 -27.39 -17.68 -9.37
CA SER A 478 -26.24 -16.79 -9.21
C SER A 478 -26.52 -15.83 -8.05
N ASN A 479 -25.46 -15.37 -7.40
CA ASN A 479 -25.48 -14.26 -6.47
C ASN A 479 -25.22 -12.96 -7.24
N SER A 480 -24.17 -12.98 -8.07
CA SER A 480 -23.86 -11.96 -9.05
C SER A 480 -24.89 -11.99 -10.20
N PRO A 481 -25.04 -10.89 -10.98
CA PRO A 481 -26.16 -10.70 -11.89
C PRO A 481 -26.47 -11.82 -12.89
N ASP A 482 -25.47 -12.46 -13.50
CA ASP A 482 -25.65 -13.25 -14.71
C ASP A 482 -25.25 -14.73 -14.55
N ASN A 483 -24.12 -15.06 -13.90
CA ASN A 483 -23.64 -16.45 -13.82
C ASN A 483 -22.95 -16.78 -12.51
N SER A 484 -23.00 -18.07 -12.14
CA SER A 484 -22.13 -18.69 -11.13
C SER A 484 -21.51 -19.97 -11.70
N PHE A 485 -20.91 -20.82 -10.87
CA PHE A 485 -20.63 -22.21 -11.24
C PHE A 485 -21.29 -23.22 -10.31
N VAL A 486 -21.59 -24.41 -10.86
CA VAL A 486 -22.21 -25.52 -10.12
C VAL A 486 -21.30 -26.74 -10.07
N VAL A 487 -21.23 -27.34 -8.88
CA VAL A 487 -20.54 -28.60 -8.62
C VAL A 487 -21.58 -29.68 -8.37
N ASP A 488 -21.91 -30.42 -9.43
CA ASP A 488 -22.92 -31.47 -9.46
C ASP A 488 -22.33 -32.88 -9.25
N ALA A 489 -23.21 -33.86 -9.11
CA ALA A 489 -22.85 -35.28 -9.16
C ALA A 489 -22.14 -35.65 -10.48
N GLY A 490 -20.86 -36.03 -10.41
CA GLY A 490 -20.14 -36.40 -11.64
C GLY A 490 -18.63 -36.59 -11.56
N ALA A 491 -18.02 -36.60 -10.37
CA ALA A 491 -16.59 -36.36 -10.19
C ALA A 491 -16.15 -35.00 -10.79
N ILE A 492 -16.98 -33.98 -10.57
CA ILE A 492 -16.61 -32.58 -10.78
C ILE A 492 -15.65 -32.20 -9.65
N ASP A 493 -14.55 -31.57 -10.01
CA ASP A 493 -13.38 -31.37 -9.17
C ASP A 493 -12.59 -30.15 -9.71
N LEU A 494 -13.12 -28.96 -9.39
CA LEU A 494 -12.59 -27.67 -9.84
C LEU A 494 -11.64 -27.12 -8.76
N ILE A 495 -10.48 -26.64 -9.19
CA ILE A 495 -9.45 -26.12 -8.30
C ILE A 495 -9.21 -24.65 -8.58
N ARG A 496 -9.31 -23.83 -7.53
CA ARG A 496 -8.77 -22.46 -7.50
C ARG A 496 -7.47 -22.45 -6.72
N GLN A 497 -6.33 -22.44 -7.42
CA GLN A 497 -5.00 -22.35 -6.82
C GLN A 497 -4.76 -20.95 -6.27
N PHE A 498 -4.20 -20.79 -5.08
CA PHE A 498 -3.89 -19.47 -4.52
C PHE A 498 -2.64 -18.81 -5.12
N GLY A 499 -1.72 -19.65 -5.61
CA GLY A 499 -0.50 -19.24 -6.27
C GLY A 499 0.22 -20.49 -6.83
N PRO A 500 1.42 -20.31 -7.39
CA PRO A 500 2.22 -21.42 -7.92
C PRO A 500 2.81 -22.32 -6.83
N ASP A 501 2.96 -21.79 -5.60
CA ASP A 501 3.58 -22.48 -4.47
C ASP A 501 2.67 -22.48 -3.22
N PRO A 502 2.84 -23.45 -2.29
CA PRO A 502 2.20 -23.41 -0.98
C PRO A 502 2.55 -22.14 -0.20
N ILE A 503 1.54 -21.45 0.30
CA ILE A 503 1.68 -20.26 1.15
C ILE A 503 1.85 -20.71 2.60
N SER A 504 2.86 -20.19 3.28
CA SER A 504 3.27 -20.61 4.63
C SER A 504 3.39 -19.50 5.67
N VAL A 505 3.23 -18.25 5.25
CA VAL A 505 3.38 -17.03 6.06
C VAL A 505 2.33 -16.00 5.66
N GLY A 506 2.14 -14.98 6.49
CA GLY A 506 1.18 -13.90 6.26
C GLY A 506 -0.25 -14.27 6.63
N GLN A 507 -1.14 -13.32 6.40
CA GLN A 507 -2.54 -13.44 6.76
C GLN A 507 -3.43 -13.34 5.52
N TRP A 508 -4.32 -14.30 5.34
CA TRP A 508 -5.00 -14.52 4.08
C TRP A 508 -6.48 -14.74 4.30
N MET A 509 -7.30 -14.19 3.42
CA MET A 509 -8.72 -14.43 3.38
C MET A 509 -9.12 -15.02 2.03
N TYR A 510 -9.72 -16.19 2.08
CA TYR A 510 -10.49 -16.75 0.99
C TYR A 510 -11.99 -16.54 1.28
N SER A 511 -12.75 -16.11 0.28
CA SER A 511 -14.20 -15.97 0.41
C SER A 511 -14.96 -16.40 -0.85
N HIS A 512 -16.20 -16.85 -0.67
CA HIS A 512 -17.15 -17.08 -1.75
C HIS A 512 -18.58 -17.05 -1.22
N TYR A 513 -19.53 -16.74 -2.09
CA TYR A 513 -20.93 -17.03 -1.83
C TYR A 513 -21.25 -18.49 -2.18
N MET A 514 -22.01 -19.15 -1.31
CA MET A 514 -22.45 -20.53 -1.49
C MET A 514 -23.97 -20.65 -1.44
N TYR A 515 -24.55 -21.47 -2.33
CA TYR A 515 -25.96 -21.86 -2.30
C TYR A 515 -26.08 -23.38 -2.41
N VAL A 516 -26.68 -24.01 -1.41
CA VAL A 516 -26.99 -25.45 -1.43
C VAL A 516 -28.51 -25.63 -1.48
N PRO A 517 -29.07 -26.16 -2.58
CA PRO A 517 -30.50 -26.42 -2.68
C PRO A 517 -30.96 -27.48 -1.66
N ALA A 518 -32.20 -27.40 -1.18
CA ALA A 518 -32.71 -28.39 -0.24
C ALA A 518 -32.73 -29.81 -0.84
N GLY A 519 -32.17 -30.77 -0.10
CA GLY A 519 -32.02 -32.17 -0.53
C GLY A 519 -30.75 -32.46 -1.34
N PHE A 520 -29.88 -31.47 -1.52
CA PHE A 520 -28.54 -31.62 -2.10
C PHE A 520 -27.48 -31.41 -1.02
N SER A 521 -26.27 -31.90 -1.28
CA SER A 521 -25.09 -31.67 -0.46
C SER A 521 -24.10 -30.74 -1.16
N GLY A 522 -23.22 -30.13 -0.37
CA GLY A 522 -22.11 -29.30 -0.83
C GLY A 522 -20.81 -29.67 -0.13
N TYR A 523 -19.69 -29.36 -0.80
CA TYR A 523 -18.36 -29.62 -0.27
C TYR A 523 -17.30 -28.75 -0.95
N PHE A 524 -16.37 -28.27 -0.14
CA PHE A 524 -15.08 -27.81 -0.61
C PHE A 524 -14.02 -28.10 0.45
N ASN A 525 -12.76 -28.12 0.04
CA ASN A 525 -11.63 -28.17 0.97
C ASN A 525 -10.55 -27.15 0.63
N VAL A 526 -9.81 -26.76 1.65
CA VAL A 526 -8.58 -26.00 1.51
C VAL A 526 -7.44 -27.01 1.32
N GLN A 527 -6.74 -26.95 0.20
CA GLN A 527 -5.55 -27.76 -0.05
C GLN A 527 -4.32 -27.12 0.59
N THR A 528 -3.36 -27.94 1.03
CA THR A 528 -2.09 -27.43 1.55
C THR A 528 -1.12 -27.01 0.45
N ASP A 529 -1.34 -27.46 -0.78
CA ASP A 529 -0.44 -27.27 -1.92
C ASP A 529 -1.29 -26.97 -3.17
N PRO A 530 -0.83 -26.10 -4.09
CA PRO A 530 -1.54 -25.82 -5.33
C PRO A 530 -1.64 -27.04 -6.24
N THR A 531 -0.77 -28.05 -6.09
CA THR A 531 -0.84 -29.32 -6.81
C THR A 531 -1.95 -30.20 -6.23
N PRO A 532 -2.95 -30.58 -7.05
CA PRO A 532 -4.08 -31.38 -6.56
C PRO A 532 -3.65 -32.69 -5.89
N GLY A 533 -4.18 -32.93 -4.69
CA GLY A 533 -4.04 -34.20 -3.96
C GLY A 533 -2.71 -34.42 -3.24
N VAL A 534 -1.91 -33.38 -3.05
CA VAL A 534 -0.69 -33.43 -2.23
C VAL A 534 -1.00 -33.40 -0.74
N GLY A 535 -1.97 -32.59 -0.30
CA GLY A 535 -2.39 -32.53 1.10
C GLY A 535 -3.65 -31.69 1.31
N TRP A 536 -4.34 -31.97 2.41
CA TRP A 536 -5.60 -31.34 2.82
C TRP A 536 -5.37 -30.56 4.10
N ASN A 537 -5.81 -29.30 4.12
CA ASN A 537 -5.80 -28.46 5.30
C ASN A 537 -7.12 -28.65 6.06
N LEU A 538 -8.22 -28.10 5.53
CA LEU A 538 -9.53 -28.12 6.17
C LEU A 538 -10.60 -28.54 5.16
N ASP A 539 -11.42 -29.52 5.55
CA ASP A 539 -12.55 -30.00 4.77
C ASP A 539 -13.86 -29.42 5.35
N LEU A 540 -14.77 -28.96 4.49
CA LEU A 540 -16.09 -28.48 4.87
C LEU A 540 -17.18 -29.24 4.14
N TYR A 541 -18.02 -29.94 4.89
CA TYR A 541 -19.17 -30.69 4.38
C TYR A 541 -20.48 -30.01 4.76
N PHE A 542 -21.38 -29.88 3.79
CA PHE A 542 -22.71 -29.29 3.94
C PHE A 542 -23.75 -30.36 3.63
N ASP A 543 -24.38 -30.89 4.67
CA ASP A 543 -25.28 -32.05 4.62
C ASP A 543 -26.71 -31.63 4.22
N ASP A 544 -27.46 -32.53 3.59
CA ASP A 544 -28.76 -32.24 2.97
C ASP A 544 -29.90 -31.89 3.94
N ASP A 545 -29.65 -32.03 5.25
CA ASP A 545 -30.58 -31.71 6.32
C ASP A 545 -30.36 -30.31 6.95
N GLY A 546 -29.42 -29.53 6.41
CA GLY A 546 -29.06 -28.19 6.90
C GLY A 546 -28.03 -28.19 8.03
N THR A 547 -27.42 -29.32 8.32
CA THR A 547 -26.24 -29.41 9.18
C THR A 547 -24.98 -29.55 8.36
N GLY A 548 -23.82 -29.32 8.96
CA GLY A 548 -22.53 -29.53 8.30
C GLY A 548 -21.45 -29.85 9.32
N HIS A 549 -20.30 -30.25 8.82
CA HIS A 549 -19.17 -30.63 9.66
C HIS A 549 -17.84 -30.36 9.00
N PHE A 550 -16.81 -30.23 9.84
CA PHE A 550 -15.43 -30.12 9.43
C PHE A 550 -14.73 -31.49 9.48
N ASP A 551 -13.73 -31.70 8.63
CA ASP A 551 -12.71 -32.75 8.78
C ASP A 551 -11.29 -32.14 8.57
N GLY A 552 -10.25 -32.93 8.82
CA GLY A 552 -8.85 -32.48 8.77
C GLY A 552 -8.41 -31.83 10.08
N GLN A 553 -8.54 -30.50 10.19
CA GLN A 553 -8.12 -29.73 11.39
C GLN A 553 -9.17 -29.70 12.51
N SER A 554 -10.43 -29.98 12.20
CA SER A 554 -11.54 -29.93 13.16
C SER A 554 -12.53 -31.05 12.90
N THR A 555 -13.31 -31.41 13.93
CA THR A 555 -14.47 -32.32 13.82
C THR A 555 -15.75 -31.66 14.35
N GLU A 556 -15.74 -30.33 14.45
CA GLU A 556 -16.92 -29.58 14.90
C GLU A 556 -18.03 -29.63 13.86
N VAL A 557 -19.25 -29.41 14.34
CA VAL A 557 -20.47 -29.39 13.51
C VAL A 557 -21.07 -28.00 13.54
N PHE A 558 -21.71 -27.61 12.45
CA PHE A 558 -22.39 -26.33 12.31
C PHE A 558 -23.76 -26.52 11.69
N ASP A 559 -24.59 -25.49 11.79
CA ASP A 559 -25.88 -25.40 11.10
C ASP A 559 -25.75 -24.37 9.97
N TYR A 560 -26.43 -24.60 8.85
CA TYR A 560 -26.60 -23.62 7.79
C TYR A 560 -28.04 -23.65 7.26
N THR A 561 -28.42 -22.68 6.42
CA THR A 561 -29.78 -22.62 5.85
C THR A 561 -29.76 -23.03 4.38
N PRO A 562 -30.31 -24.21 4.00
CA PRO A 562 -30.50 -24.56 2.60
C PRO A 562 -31.44 -23.59 1.87
N ASP A 563 -31.36 -23.57 0.54
CA ASP A 563 -32.14 -22.68 -0.34
C ASP A 563 -31.90 -21.17 -0.11
N THR A 564 -30.75 -20.79 0.43
CA THR A 564 -30.32 -19.39 0.57
C THR A 564 -28.84 -19.25 0.24
N TRP A 565 -28.48 -18.13 -0.39
CA TRP A 565 -27.08 -17.70 -0.49
C TRP A 565 -26.59 -17.22 0.87
N PHE A 566 -25.39 -17.63 1.25
CA PHE A 566 -24.66 -17.13 2.40
C PHE A 566 -23.19 -17.00 2.05
N MET A 567 -22.51 -16.05 2.67
CA MET A 567 -21.06 -15.87 2.50
C MET A 567 -20.32 -16.89 3.33
N VAL A 568 -19.29 -17.52 2.74
CA VAL A 568 -18.32 -18.36 3.44
C VAL A 568 -16.96 -17.70 3.35
N GLU A 569 -16.35 -17.47 4.50
CA GLU A 569 -15.02 -16.88 4.63
C GLU A 569 -14.10 -17.85 5.39
N VAL A 570 -12.90 -18.07 4.87
CA VAL A 570 -11.85 -18.83 5.55
C VAL A 570 -10.62 -17.94 5.67
N PHE A 571 -10.35 -17.54 6.90
CA PHE A 571 -9.21 -16.73 7.28
C PHE A 571 -8.08 -17.62 7.80
N TYR A 572 -6.86 -17.34 7.37
CA TYR A 572 -5.65 -17.92 7.94
C TYR A 572 -4.72 -16.80 8.39
N ASP A 573 -4.23 -16.91 9.62
CA ASP A 573 -3.06 -16.21 10.10
C ASP A 573 -1.96 -17.26 10.23
N LEU A 574 -1.17 -17.41 9.17
CA LEU A 574 -0.18 -18.48 9.07
C LEU A 574 0.99 -18.23 10.03
N ASP A 575 1.26 -16.96 10.34
CA ASP A 575 2.31 -16.54 11.27
C ASP A 575 1.94 -16.86 12.71
N ALA A 576 0.69 -16.61 13.11
CA ALA A 576 0.18 -17.00 14.42
C ALA A 576 -0.23 -18.48 14.51
N GLY A 577 -0.26 -19.19 13.38
CA GLY A 577 -0.73 -20.57 13.27
C GLY A 577 -2.20 -20.72 13.63
N ILE A 578 -3.05 -19.82 13.13
CA ILE A 578 -4.49 -19.78 13.40
C ILE A 578 -5.26 -19.86 12.08
N GLY A 579 -6.37 -20.60 12.09
CA GLY A 579 -7.37 -20.57 11.03
C GLY A 579 -8.75 -20.29 11.61
N ARG A 580 -9.57 -19.55 10.88
CA ARG A 580 -10.95 -19.21 11.27
C ARG A 580 -11.90 -19.34 10.10
N VAL A 581 -13.11 -19.81 10.37
CA VAL A 581 -14.19 -19.91 9.37
C VAL A 581 -15.35 -19.04 9.83
N TYR A 582 -15.89 -18.23 8.94
CA TYR A 582 -17.06 -17.39 9.18
C TYR A 582 -18.15 -17.66 8.16
N PHE A 583 -19.40 -17.63 8.59
CA PHE A 583 -20.57 -17.57 7.69
C PHE A 583 -21.32 -16.26 7.92
N ASP A 584 -21.55 -15.48 6.87
CA ASP A 584 -22.15 -14.13 6.95
C ASP A 584 -21.51 -13.25 8.05
N GLY A 585 -20.18 -13.31 8.18
CA GLY A 585 -19.41 -12.62 9.21
C GLY A 585 -19.52 -13.19 10.64
N ALA A 586 -20.29 -14.25 10.87
CA ALA A 586 -20.36 -14.94 12.16
C ALA A 586 -19.28 -16.02 12.27
N LEU A 587 -18.44 -15.98 13.31
CA LEU A 587 -17.41 -16.99 13.55
C LEU A 587 -18.04 -18.36 13.82
N ILE A 588 -17.67 -19.34 13.00
CA ILE A 588 -18.14 -20.73 13.05
C ILE A 588 -17.09 -21.65 13.66
N LEU A 589 -15.83 -21.48 13.27
CA LEU A 589 -14.72 -22.29 13.73
C LEU A 589 -13.49 -21.42 13.95
N ASP A 590 -12.78 -21.67 15.03
CA ASP A 590 -11.44 -21.12 15.32
C ASP A 590 -10.53 -22.31 15.67
N PHE A 591 -9.44 -22.47 14.94
CA PHE A 591 -8.58 -23.65 15.04
C PHE A 591 -7.11 -23.29 14.93
N VAL A 592 -6.27 -24.16 15.49
CA VAL A 592 -4.81 -24.05 15.32
C VAL A 592 -4.45 -24.60 13.96
N ASN A 593 -3.83 -23.76 13.12
CA ASN A 593 -3.30 -24.16 11.82
C ASN A 593 -1.77 -24.29 11.90
N THR A 594 -1.24 -25.41 11.41
CA THR A 594 0.22 -25.63 11.28
C THR A 594 0.61 -26.02 9.86
N LEU A 595 -0.35 -25.97 8.94
CA LEU A 595 -0.19 -26.38 7.56
C LEU A 595 -0.20 -25.15 6.66
N THR A 596 0.44 -25.30 5.50
CA THR A 596 0.35 -24.33 4.41
C THR A 596 -1.05 -24.32 3.80
N ILE A 597 -1.30 -23.34 2.94
CA ILE A 597 -2.49 -23.26 2.08
C ILE A 597 -2.04 -23.12 0.62
N GLY A 598 -2.72 -23.78 -0.31
CA GLY A 598 -2.33 -23.79 -1.73
C GLY A 598 -3.47 -23.58 -2.71
N GLY A 599 -4.72 -23.69 -2.26
CA GLY A 599 -5.90 -23.44 -3.07
C GLY A 599 -7.16 -24.03 -2.47
N ILE A 600 -8.27 -23.85 -3.18
CA ILE A 600 -9.56 -24.47 -2.88
C ILE A 600 -9.86 -25.54 -3.91
N ASP A 601 -10.31 -26.68 -3.43
CA ASP A 601 -10.91 -27.74 -4.22
C ASP A 601 -12.42 -27.77 -3.98
N TYR A 602 -13.19 -27.55 -5.04
CA TYR A 602 -14.64 -27.74 -5.07
C TYR A 602 -14.97 -29.08 -5.71
N TYR A 603 -15.45 -30.02 -4.89
CA TYR A 603 -15.73 -31.38 -5.32
C TYR A 603 -17.15 -31.83 -4.96
N GLY A 604 -17.77 -32.61 -5.84
CA GLY A 604 -19.10 -33.16 -5.63
C GLY A 604 -19.10 -34.34 -4.64
N ALA A 605 -19.10 -34.08 -3.33
CA ALA A 605 -19.18 -35.10 -2.28
C ALA A 605 -20.64 -35.35 -1.82
N ASP A 606 -21.08 -36.61 -1.83
CA ASP A 606 -22.40 -37.01 -1.30
C ASP A 606 -22.30 -37.20 0.22
N THR A 607 -22.84 -36.25 0.98
CA THR A 607 -22.91 -36.30 2.45
C THR A 607 -24.35 -36.33 2.98
N GLY A 608 -25.22 -37.09 2.33
CA GLY A 608 -26.61 -37.28 2.78
C GLY A 608 -27.63 -37.02 1.67
N GLY A 609 -27.25 -36.21 0.68
CA GLY A 609 -27.97 -35.95 -0.57
C GLY A 609 -27.03 -35.90 -1.77
N ASP A 610 -27.60 -35.92 -2.98
CA ASP A 610 -26.80 -35.83 -4.22
C ASP A 610 -26.02 -34.49 -4.24
N PRO A 611 -24.75 -34.45 -4.70
CA PRO A 611 -24.01 -33.19 -4.82
C PRO A 611 -24.68 -32.23 -5.82
N GLY A 612 -24.73 -30.94 -5.47
CA GLY A 612 -25.32 -29.91 -6.33
C GLY A 612 -25.26 -28.50 -5.74
N ALA A 613 -24.10 -28.10 -5.25
CA ALA A 613 -23.87 -26.76 -4.67
C ALA A 613 -23.42 -25.76 -5.74
N TYR A 614 -23.83 -24.50 -5.57
CA TYR A 614 -23.47 -23.37 -6.42
C TYR A 614 -22.53 -22.45 -5.66
N TYR A 615 -21.57 -21.89 -6.39
CA TYR A 615 -20.50 -21.04 -5.85
C TYR A 615 -20.35 -19.82 -6.74
N ASP A 616 -20.21 -18.66 -6.12
CA ASP A 616 -20.15 -17.37 -6.81
C ASP A 616 -19.26 -16.38 -6.07
N ASP A 617 -18.84 -15.33 -6.76
CA ASP A 617 -18.00 -14.23 -6.22
C ASP A 617 -16.80 -14.75 -5.40
N VAL A 618 -15.95 -15.54 -6.04
CA VAL A 618 -14.80 -16.19 -5.39
C VAL A 618 -13.64 -15.21 -5.28
N CYS A 619 -13.22 -14.88 -4.06
CA CYS A 619 -12.15 -13.92 -3.78
C CYS A 619 -11.02 -14.61 -3.00
N PHE A 620 -9.79 -14.15 -3.23
CA PHE A 620 -8.64 -14.52 -2.41
C PHE A 620 -7.69 -13.33 -2.31
N VAL A 621 -7.47 -12.85 -1.09
CA VAL A 621 -6.67 -11.65 -0.81
C VAL A 621 -5.77 -11.90 0.39
N GLU A 622 -4.59 -11.28 0.37
CA GLU A 622 -3.83 -11.04 1.59
C GLU A 622 -4.58 -9.99 2.41
N VAL A 623 -4.79 -10.26 3.70
CA VAL A 623 -5.41 -9.31 4.62
C VAL A 623 -4.29 -8.78 5.51
N ILE A 624 -4.13 -7.47 5.58
CA ILE A 624 -3.33 -6.85 6.63
C ILE A 624 -4.31 -6.33 7.69
N PRO A 625 -4.73 -7.13 8.68
CA PRO A 625 -5.67 -6.61 9.65
C PRO A 625 -4.96 -5.62 10.58
N PRO A 626 -5.68 -4.58 11.04
CA PRO A 626 -5.22 -3.77 12.16
C PRO A 626 -5.00 -4.72 13.34
N GLY A 627 -3.77 -4.73 13.88
CA GLY A 627 -3.37 -5.65 14.95
C GLY A 627 -4.42 -5.74 16.06
N GLU A 628 -4.61 -6.94 16.62
CA GLU A 628 -5.61 -7.26 17.65
C GLU A 628 -5.67 -6.17 18.75
N CYS A 629 -6.62 -5.24 18.61
CA CYS A 629 -6.91 -4.25 19.61
C CYS A 629 -7.78 -4.90 20.70
N ASP A 630 -7.26 -5.00 21.92
CA ASP A 630 -8.06 -5.39 23.07
C ASP A 630 -9.08 -4.28 23.40
N ASN A 631 -10.38 -4.58 23.28
CA ASN A 631 -11.46 -3.66 23.61
C ASN A 631 -11.81 -3.76 25.12
N PHE A 632 -11.71 -2.64 25.84
CA PHE A 632 -11.95 -2.57 27.29
C PHE A 632 -13.38 -2.16 27.69
N ASP A 633 -14.27 -1.91 26.73
CA ASP A 633 -15.62 -1.39 26.97
C ASP A 633 -16.48 -2.33 27.81
N ALA A 634 -16.26 -3.64 27.65
CA ALA A 634 -16.97 -4.67 28.40
C ALA A 634 -16.49 -4.83 29.86
N LEU A 635 -15.40 -4.16 30.26
CA LEU A 635 -14.82 -4.30 31.60
C LEU A 635 -15.53 -3.42 32.64
N ALA A 636 -15.52 -3.87 33.89
CA ALA A 636 -16.07 -3.12 35.01
C ALA A 636 -15.09 -2.02 35.48
N ALA A 637 -15.50 -0.76 35.40
CA ALA A 637 -14.73 0.37 35.93
C ALA A 637 -14.45 0.22 37.44
N GLY A 638 -13.22 0.52 37.85
CA GLY A 638 -12.75 0.40 39.23
C GLY A 638 -12.30 -1.00 39.64
N MET A 639 -12.14 -1.92 38.68
CA MET A 639 -11.52 -3.24 38.84
C MET A 639 -10.23 -3.32 37.99
N GLY A 640 -9.36 -4.28 38.29
CA GLY A 640 -8.10 -4.49 37.56
C GLY A 640 -8.33 -5.05 36.15
N VAL A 641 -7.45 -4.73 35.20
CA VAL A 641 -7.53 -5.21 33.80
C VAL A 641 -7.13 -6.68 33.72
N ALA A 642 -5.97 -7.05 34.26
CA ALA A 642 -5.48 -8.43 34.27
C ALA A 642 -6.38 -9.36 35.10
N GLU A 643 -6.99 -8.85 36.18
CA GLU A 643 -7.98 -9.58 36.98
C GLU A 643 -9.22 -9.98 36.17
N GLN A 644 -9.63 -9.14 35.22
CA GLN A 644 -10.85 -9.34 34.45
C GLN A 644 -10.62 -10.11 33.14
N LEU A 645 -9.50 -9.85 32.46
CA LEU A 645 -9.19 -10.49 31.17
C LEU A 645 -8.41 -11.79 31.33
N GLY A 646 -7.44 -11.85 32.25
CA GLY A 646 -6.51 -12.98 32.37
C GLY A 646 -5.77 -13.31 31.07
N GLY A 647 -5.12 -14.49 31.03
CA GLY A 647 -4.48 -14.98 29.82
C GLY A 647 -3.31 -14.11 29.36
N ARG A 648 -3.49 -13.36 28.26
CA ARG A 648 -2.50 -12.45 27.68
C ARG A 648 -2.29 -11.16 28.46
N TRP A 649 -3.04 -10.93 29.54
CA TRP A 649 -2.89 -9.76 30.41
C TRP A 649 -2.50 -10.18 31.83
N ASP A 650 -1.37 -9.69 32.31
CA ASP A 650 -0.78 -9.99 33.62
C ASP A 650 -0.23 -8.72 34.29
N THR A 651 0.32 -8.88 35.49
CA THR A 651 0.96 -7.86 36.31
C THR A 651 2.40 -8.24 36.59
N TRP A 652 3.25 -7.27 36.92
CA TRP A 652 4.67 -7.50 37.23
C TRP A 652 4.84 -8.44 38.42
N SER A 653 3.97 -8.32 39.43
CA SER A 653 4.00 -9.21 40.59
C SER A 653 3.29 -10.55 40.39
N GLY A 654 2.53 -10.73 39.29
CA GLY A 654 1.61 -11.85 39.09
C GLY A 654 0.45 -11.88 40.08
N THR A 655 0.07 -10.73 40.65
CA THR A 655 -1.04 -10.58 41.60
C THR A 655 -1.86 -9.34 41.29
N SER A 656 -3.13 -9.28 41.72
CA SER A 656 -3.96 -8.08 41.49
C SER A 656 -3.56 -6.84 42.32
N ALA A 657 -2.42 -6.87 43.01
CA ALA A 657 -1.99 -5.77 43.88
C ALA A 657 -1.43 -4.58 43.10
N ASP A 658 -0.91 -4.82 41.89
CA ASP A 658 -0.32 -3.86 40.97
C ASP A 658 -1.08 -3.80 39.64
N ASP A 659 -2.30 -4.31 39.53
CA ASP A 659 -3.06 -4.30 38.27
C ASP A 659 -3.57 -2.91 37.88
N ALA A 660 -3.38 -2.52 36.61
CA ALA A 660 -3.93 -1.29 36.06
C ALA A 660 -5.47 -1.26 36.19
N MET A 661 -6.00 -0.07 36.47
CA MET A 661 -7.41 0.06 36.82
C MET A 661 -8.24 0.48 35.61
N VAL A 662 -9.34 -0.21 35.38
CA VAL A 662 -10.34 0.19 34.37
C VAL A 662 -11.00 1.50 34.81
N THR A 663 -11.06 2.49 33.92
CA THR A 663 -11.58 3.82 34.17
C THR A 663 -12.31 4.37 32.96
N ASN A 664 -13.39 5.12 33.15
CA ASN A 664 -14.05 5.84 32.05
C ASN A 664 -13.63 7.32 31.95
N ALA A 665 -12.55 7.70 32.64
CA ALA A 665 -12.20 9.12 32.78
C ALA A 665 -11.60 9.73 31.50
N GLN A 666 -10.99 8.91 30.64
CA GLN A 666 -10.26 9.32 29.43
C GLN A 666 -10.41 8.23 28.32
N SER A 667 -11.60 7.66 28.13
CA SER A 667 -11.80 6.68 27.05
C SER A 667 -12.02 7.36 25.70
N HIS A 668 -11.46 6.76 24.64
CA HIS A 668 -11.70 7.11 23.24
C HIS A 668 -12.81 6.24 22.61
N SER A 669 -13.09 5.08 23.20
CA SER A 669 -14.22 4.21 22.87
C SER A 669 -15.48 4.62 23.67
N PRO A 670 -16.68 4.12 23.32
CA PRO A 670 -17.93 4.46 24.00
C PRO A 670 -17.91 4.31 25.53
N ASP A 671 -17.19 3.32 26.07
CA ASP A 671 -17.08 3.08 27.51
C ASP A 671 -15.66 2.59 27.88
N ASN A 672 -15.07 3.09 28.97
CA ASN A 672 -13.87 2.55 29.63
C ASN A 672 -12.53 2.54 28.83
N SER A 673 -11.45 2.81 29.56
CA SER A 673 -10.03 2.59 29.21
C SER A 673 -9.32 2.08 30.48
N PHE A 674 -7.99 2.02 30.51
CA PHE A 674 -7.26 1.71 31.75
C PHE A 674 -6.25 2.80 32.12
N VAL A 675 -5.92 2.90 33.40
CA VAL A 675 -4.92 3.85 33.92
C VAL A 675 -3.83 3.12 34.69
N VAL A 676 -2.59 3.49 34.36
CA VAL A 676 -1.37 3.13 35.10
C VAL A 676 -0.89 4.40 35.80
N ASP A 677 -0.85 4.41 37.14
CA ASP A 677 -0.46 5.59 37.92
C ASP A 677 0.72 5.33 38.88
N ALA A 678 1.14 6.39 39.60
CA ALA A 678 2.33 6.38 40.45
C ALA A 678 2.25 5.43 41.68
N GLY A 679 1.17 4.65 41.84
CA GLY A 679 0.90 3.75 42.95
C GLY A 679 1.64 2.41 42.99
N ALA A 680 2.65 2.19 42.14
CA ALA A 680 3.23 0.87 41.84
C ALA A 680 2.17 -0.05 41.19
N ILE A 681 1.59 0.47 40.11
CA ILE A 681 0.61 -0.20 39.27
C ILE A 681 1.27 -0.42 37.91
N ASP A 682 1.03 -1.56 37.28
CA ASP A 682 1.58 -1.98 36.02
C ASP A 682 0.57 -2.89 35.28
N LEU A 683 0.83 -3.13 34.01
CA LEU A 683 0.03 -4.02 33.19
C LEU A 683 0.93 -4.57 32.09
N ILE A 684 0.98 -5.89 31.99
CA ILE A 684 1.83 -6.61 31.04
C ILE A 684 0.90 -7.30 30.05
N ARG A 685 1.05 -6.96 28.77
CA ARG A 685 0.47 -7.76 27.67
C ARG A 685 1.50 -8.79 27.24
N GLN A 686 1.19 -10.07 27.40
CA GLN A 686 1.99 -11.20 27.00
C GLN A 686 1.58 -11.64 25.60
N PHE A 687 2.55 -11.74 24.68
CA PHE A 687 2.32 -12.16 23.30
C PHE A 687 2.30 -13.69 23.11
N GLY A 688 2.66 -14.46 24.15
CA GLY A 688 2.68 -15.93 24.12
C GLY A 688 3.49 -16.52 25.28
N PRO A 689 3.53 -17.85 25.44
CA PRO A 689 4.29 -18.53 26.49
C PRO A 689 5.80 -18.63 26.22
N ASP A 690 6.26 -18.39 24.98
CA ASP A 690 7.68 -18.40 24.61
C ASP A 690 8.10 -17.00 24.11
N PRO A 691 9.22 -16.45 24.63
CA PRO A 691 9.73 -15.12 24.31
C PRO A 691 10.43 -15.05 22.95
#